data_AF-A0A8J7FE51-F1
#
_entry.id   AF-A0A8J7FE51-F1
#
_cell.length_a   1.000
_cell.length_b   1.000
_cell.length_c   1.000
_cell.angle_alpha   90.00
_cell.angle_beta   90.00
_cell.angle_gamma   90.00
#
_symmetry.space_group_name_H-M   'P 1'
#
loop_
_entity.id
_entity.type
_entity.pdbx_description
1 polymer ?
#
loop_
_entity_poly.entity_id
_entity_poly.type
_entity_poly.pdbx_seq_one_letter_code
_entity_poly.pdbx_strand_id
1 'polypeptide(L)'
;MMTLLEFNQWCVNQNLSDKARQEIEKIRNTQPSRRVGNRYKNVCGRYPSRKMGVTIQFESHKVELPFIYQLEHSEDVLEYYDQPPPFKIKYASASGRNLGVVITPDFFVIRSRSAGWVECKTERELEKLAQKSPHRYQIGTSDNWQSPPGLDYAQQFGFDFQIWSNAKINWTLQRNLEFLEDYYKSDSEFLSDDKYNIIASLVEANPGITVARLLDYKGVDADDIYSLIAIEKIYVDLTAYLLVEASKCQIFKSRVVENALKAIINSENSDPLINYSVELIPGTSVFYDGICLNIILVGQDYLLLSAKEFETIELKISKFFSLVNSGKIKVNPIKNQSLIHEQAMEILKQASTEDLINANRRFNLLKPYLDGESVKNNVPKGRTLRRWLQNYNQALQKYGYGYIGLISLNNRKGNHNRKLPQDVIELLSKFITEEYENKKQKTKQSVYASFVRSCSSSGIPEDQIPSYKTFIDEIKKRPKHTEVKKRSGHRAAYEMEAFYWELELSTPRHGDFPFHIAHIDHTELDIELRCSKTGKVLGRPWLTLLVDAFTRKILAIYISYDPPSYRSCMMVLRICVQRHSRLPQIIITDNGKEFYSTYFETLLAIFECTLKRRPPAKPRFSSVCERLFGTTNTQFLYNLAGNTQITKKVRLMTKSVNPKNLSVWTLGLLYMYITEWAYDIYDTTEHPALQGQSPREVFLTGINQFGSRNSRLIPYDDNFRILTLPTTKKGKALVQPGKGIKIDNKYYWNQTFRDPNVSRTQVNVRYDPFNAGVAYAYVQGIWVECISEYYPLFRGRSEKEIQLATAELKKQMQNHASSYKIRCKQLAEFMASTEAEEALLTQRLKDLQNKEVFQIMDGDLSNINPYSNLEDIELSNQDIKQNNNSYIEHKESINQDKLQFFNKY
;
A
#
# COMPACT_ATOMS: atom_id res chain seq x y z
N MET A 1 21.21 -1.95 -20.56
CA MET A 1 22.64 -2.07 -20.18
C MET A 1 23.53 -1.88 -21.39
N MET A 2 24.71 -1.29 -21.18
CA MET A 2 25.73 -1.11 -22.22
C MET A 2 26.29 -2.46 -22.66
N THR A 3 26.46 -2.63 -23.97
CA THR A 3 27.27 -3.70 -24.55
C THR A 3 28.72 -3.60 -24.09
N LEU A 4 29.50 -4.68 -24.27
CA LEU A 4 30.92 -4.67 -23.95
C LEU A 4 31.67 -3.57 -24.72
N LEU A 5 31.29 -3.31 -25.98
CA LEU A 5 31.89 -2.28 -26.82
C LEU A 5 31.58 -0.88 -26.29
N GLU A 6 30.30 -0.58 -26.02
CA GLU A 6 29.86 0.70 -25.47
C GLU A 6 30.51 0.99 -24.12
N PHE A 7 30.62 -0.01 -23.26
CA PHE A 7 31.30 0.13 -21.97
C PHE A 7 32.79 0.46 -22.14
N ASN A 8 33.49 -0.25 -23.01
CA ASN A 8 34.90 0.03 -23.27
C ASN A 8 35.10 1.45 -23.80
N GLN A 9 34.23 1.89 -24.71
CA GLN A 9 34.26 3.26 -25.23
C GLN A 9 33.95 4.30 -24.15
N TRP A 10 32.97 4.03 -23.29
CA TRP A 10 32.67 4.88 -22.14
C TRP A 10 33.86 4.98 -21.18
N CYS A 11 34.52 3.87 -20.84
CA CYS A 11 35.72 3.89 -20.00
C CYS A 11 36.85 4.74 -20.58
N VAL A 12 37.07 4.67 -21.90
CA VAL A 12 38.06 5.50 -22.61
C VAL A 12 37.65 6.97 -22.54
N ASN A 13 36.39 7.30 -22.83
CA ASN A 13 35.89 8.68 -22.79
C ASN A 13 35.98 9.30 -21.38
N GLN A 14 35.82 8.50 -20.33
CA GLN A 14 35.96 8.95 -18.93
C GLN A 14 37.42 8.96 -18.46
N ASN A 15 38.40 8.56 -19.28
CA ASN A 15 39.80 8.41 -18.91
C ASN A 15 40.00 7.57 -17.62
N LEU A 16 39.28 6.45 -17.50
CA LEU A 16 39.37 5.61 -16.30
C LEU A 16 40.71 4.88 -16.21
N SER A 17 41.25 4.80 -14.99
CA SER A 17 42.39 3.92 -14.70
C SER A 17 42.02 2.43 -14.84
N ASP A 18 42.99 1.57 -15.11
CA ASP A 18 42.78 0.10 -15.17
C ASP A 18 42.13 -0.44 -13.88
N LYS A 19 42.55 0.10 -12.73
CA LYS A 19 41.99 -0.25 -11.42
C LYS A 19 40.50 0.11 -11.32
N ALA A 20 40.12 1.30 -11.80
CA ALA A 20 38.74 1.77 -11.81
C ALA A 20 37.87 0.92 -12.74
N ARG A 21 38.39 0.59 -13.93
CA ARG A 21 37.74 -0.30 -14.89
C ARG A 21 37.49 -1.69 -14.31
N GLN A 22 38.50 -2.30 -13.68
CA GLN A 22 38.38 -3.62 -13.04
C GLN A 22 37.32 -3.63 -11.93
N GLU A 23 37.23 -2.56 -11.13
CA GLU A 23 36.21 -2.50 -10.07
C GLU A 23 34.80 -2.39 -10.65
N ILE A 24 34.60 -1.62 -11.72
CA ILE A 24 33.30 -1.61 -12.42
C ILE A 24 33.00 -2.98 -13.04
N GLU A 25 33.94 -3.59 -13.76
CA GLU A 25 33.73 -4.92 -14.36
C GLU A 25 33.38 -5.97 -13.31
N LYS A 26 34.03 -5.92 -12.14
CA LYS A 26 33.67 -6.76 -10.99
C LYS A 26 32.23 -6.50 -10.52
N ILE A 27 31.82 -5.24 -10.38
CA ILE A 27 30.44 -4.89 -9.99
C ILE A 27 29.43 -5.41 -11.02
N ARG A 28 29.66 -5.15 -12.32
CA ARG A 28 28.77 -5.56 -13.42
C ARG A 28 28.60 -7.08 -13.51
N ASN A 29 29.62 -7.85 -13.12
CA ASN A 29 29.62 -9.32 -13.21
C ASN A 29 29.24 -10.03 -11.89
N THR A 30 29.01 -9.31 -10.80
CA THR A 30 28.67 -9.92 -9.50
C THR A 30 27.18 -9.78 -9.21
N GLN A 31 26.57 -10.85 -8.69
CA GLN A 31 25.21 -10.79 -8.15
C GLN A 31 25.15 -9.89 -6.90
N PRO A 32 23.99 -9.31 -6.56
CA PRO A 32 23.82 -8.52 -5.34
C PRO A 32 24.39 -9.25 -4.11
N SER A 33 25.23 -8.55 -3.34
CA SER A 33 26.02 -9.15 -2.25
C SER A 33 25.21 -9.80 -1.14
N ARG A 34 23.92 -9.43 -1.03
CA ARG A 34 22.94 -10.05 -0.14
C ARG A 34 21.54 -9.91 -0.71
N ARG A 35 20.65 -10.83 -0.32
CA ARG A 35 19.20 -10.65 -0.52
C ARG A 35 18.70 -9.64 0.51
N VAL A 36 18.00 -8.60 0.06
CA VAL A 36 17.45 -7.60 0.97
C VAL A 36 16.40 -8.25 1.89
N GLY A 37 16.56 -8.00 3.19
CA GLY A 37 15.71 -8.56 4.23
C GLY A 37 14.71 -7.52 4.70
N ASN A 38 13.51 -7.97 5.09
CA ASN A 38 12.48 -7.08 5.61
C ASN A 38 12.86 -6.61 7.03
N ARG A 39 13.54 -5.45 7.17
CA ARG A 39 13.77 -4.84 8.50
C ARG A 39 12.41 -4.46 9.08
N TYR A 40 12.20 -4.64 10.39
CA TYR A 40 10.91 -4.49 11.13
C TYR A 40 10.08 -3.20 10.89
N LYS A 41 10.52 -2.26 10.06
CA LYS A 41 9.91 -0.93 9.92
C LYS A 41 9.47 -0.54 8.51
N ASN A 42 10.05 -1.09 7.43
CA ASN A 42 9.88 -0.60 6.05
C ASN A 42 9.30 -1.67 5.12
N VAL A 43 8.63 -1.27 4.05
CA VAL A 43 8.25 -2.18 2.95
C VAL A 43 9.47 -2.32 2.05
N CYS A 44 9.90 -3.56 1.84
CA CYS A 44 10.94 -3.92 0.88
C CYS A 44 10.32 -4.55 -0.37
N GLY A 45 11.10 -4.73 -1.43
CA GLY A 45 10.56 -5.30 -2.66
C GLY A 45 11.58 -5.52 -3.76
N ARG A 46 11.05 -5.82 -4.95
CA ARG A 46 11.80 -5.98 -6.20
C ARG A 46 11.13 -5.16 -7.29
N TYR A 47 11.93 -4.32 -7.94
CA TYR A 47 11.56 -3.48 -9.06
C TYR A 47 12.09 -4.10 -10.37
N PRO A 48 11.24 -4.41 -11.36
CA PRO A 48 11.68 -4.96 -12.65
C PRO A 48 12.20 -3.84 -13.56
N SER A 49 13.49 -3.53 -13.48
CA SER A 49 14.11 -2.46 -14.27
C SER A 49 14.23 -2.87 -15.74
N ARG A 50 13.68 -2.03 -16.63
CA ARG A 50 13.85 -2.16 -18.09
C ARG A 50 15.24 -1.71 -18.50
N LYS A 51 15.74 -0.61 -17.94
CA LYS A 51 17.10 -0.10 -18.20
C LYS A 51 18.17 -1.16 -17.92
N MET A 52 17.99 -1.90 -16.83
CA MET A 52 18.93 -2.95 -16.41
C MET A 52 18.59 -4.34 -16.97
N GLY A 53 17.35 -4.57 -17.41
CA GLY A 53 16.88 -5.89 -17.88
C GLY A 53 16.85 -6.96 -16.77
N VAL A 54 16.89 -6.54 -15.50
CA VAL A 54 16.90 -7.41 -14.31
C VAL A 54 16.08 -6.80 -13.18
N THR A 55 15.73 -7.61 -12.17
CA THR A 55 15.06 -7.09 -10.98
C THR A 55 16.05 -6.44 -10.02
N ILE A 56 15.79 -5.19 -9.63
CA ILE A 56 16.55 -4.41 -8.64
C ILE A 56 15.85 -4.50 -7.28
N GLN A 57 16.62 -4.79 -6.22
CA GLN A 57 16.06 -4.88 -4.87
C GLN A 57 16.02 -3.52 -4.17
N PHE A 58 15.05 -3.32 -3.27
CA PHE A 58 15.00 -2.18 -2.35
C PHE A 58 14.52 -2.60 -0.95
N GLU A 59 15.10 -2.01 0.10
CA GLU A 59 14.70 -2.17 1.50
C GLU A 59 13.70 -1.11 1.97
N SER A 60 13.55 -0.03 1.21
CA SER A 60 12.72 1.11 1.59
C SER A 60 11.86 1.64 0.44
N HIS A 61 10.54 1.48 0.55
CA HIS A 61 9.60 2.14 -0.37
C HIS A 61 9.63 3.67 -0.29
N LYS A 62 10.17 4.26 0.78
CA LYS A 62 10.16 5.72 0.99
C LYS A 62 11.45 6.43 0.60
N VAL A 63 12.50 5.68 0.28
CA VAL A 63 13.83 6.26 -0.01
C VAL A 63 14.47 5.58 -1.21
N GLU A 64 14.71 4.26 -1.12
CA GLU A 64 15.40 3.50 -2.16
C GLU A 64 14.53 3.31 -3.41
N LEU A 65 13.25 2.97 -3.25
CA LEU A 65 12.36 2.82 -4.41
C LEU A 65 12.19 4.14 -5.18
N PRO A 66 11.92 5.31 -4.55
CA PRO A 66 11.91 6.58 -5.25
C PRO A 66 13.24 6.90 -5.94
N PHE A 67 14.38 6.53 -5.33
CA PHE A 67 15.67 6.67 -5.96
C PHE A 67 15.79 5.80 -7.21
N ILE A 68 15.33 4.54 -7.16
CA ILE A 68 15.28 3.65 -8.33
C ILE A 68 14.48 4.27 -9.47
N TYR A 69 13.31 4.85 -9.21
CA TYR A 69 12.52 5.51 -10.26
C TYR A 69 13.27 6.67 -10.91
N GLN A 70 14.01 7.47 -10.13
CA GLN A 70 14.86 8.52 -10.71
C GLN A 70 16.00 7.95 -11.56
N LEU A 71 16.60 6.84 -11.14
CA LEU A 71 17.64 6.17 -11.92
C LEU A 71 17.09 5.55 -13.21
N GLU A 72 15.92 4.91 -13.14
CA GLU A 72 15.28 4.24 -14.28
C GLU A 72 14.90 5.22 -15.40
N HIS A 73 14.34 6.37 -15.04
CA HIS A 73 13.83 7.35 -16.01
C HIS A 73 14.81 8.48 -16.34
N SER A 74 16.02 8.46 -15.78
CA SER A 74 17.06 9.42 -16.13
C SER A 74 17.80 8.99 -17.40
N GLU A 75 17.92 9.89 -18.38
CA GLU A 75 18.75 9.69 -19.58
C GLU A 75 20.25 9.68 -19.25
N ASP A 76 20.67 10.40 -18.21
CA ASP A 76 22.07 10.47 -17.78
C ASP A 76 22.56 9.16 -17.17
N VAL A 77 21.66 8.35 -16.60
CA VAL A 77 22.01 7.07 -15.97
C VAL A 77 22.08 5.98 -17.05
N LEU A 78 23.26 5.39 -17.20
CA LEU A 78 23.50 4.30 -18.16
C LEU A 78 23.22 2.93 -17.52
N GLU A 79 23.70 2.73 -16.30
CA GLU A 79 23.54 1.49 -15.54
C GLU A 79 23.50 1.75 -14.03
N TYR A 80 22.85 0.88 -13.27
CA TYR A 80 22.86 0.94 -11.82
C TYR A 80 22.64 -0.44 -11.18
N TYR A 81 23.32 -0.70 -10.08
CA TYR A 81 23.43 -2.01 -9.43
C TYR A 81 23.06 -1.91 -7.96
N ASP A 82 22.13 -2.74 -7.48
CA ASP A 82 21.78 -2.85 -6.07
C ASP A 82 22.77 -3.69 -5.27
N GLN A 83 23.04 -3.28 -4.04
CA GLN A 83 23.87 -4.00 -3.06
C GLN A 83 25.22 -4.47 -3.65
N PRO A 84 26.04 -3.54 -4.23
CA PRO A 84 27.35 -3.87 -4.80
C PRO A 84 28.28 -4.57 -3.79
N PRO A 85 29.40 -5.18 -4.24
CA PRO A 85 30.35 -5.86 -3.36
C PRO A 85 30.75 -4.99 -2.16
N PRO A 86 30.74 -5.54 -0.93
CA PRO A 86 31.03 -4.78 0.27
C PRO A 86 32.51 -4.38 0.33
N PHE A 87 32.78 -3.23 0.95
CA PHE A 87 34.15 -2.76 1.19
C PHE A 87 34.33 -2.18 2.59
N LYS A 88 35.59 -2.07 3.02
CA LYS A 88 35.95 -1.62 4.36
C LYS A 88 36.24 -0.12 4.37
N ILE A 89 35.51 0.61 5.19
CA ILE A 89 35.78 2.01 5.52
C ILE A 89 36.51 2.11 6.87
N LYS A 90 37.34 3.14 7.04
CA LYS A 90 38.07 3.43 8.29
C LYS A 90 37.79 4.86 8.73
N TYR A 91 37.47 5.07 10.00
CA TYR A 91 37.21 6.40 10.56
C TYR A 91 37.41 6.42 12.08
N ALA A 92 37.64 7.59 12.67
CA ALA A 92 37.72 7.75 14.12
C ALA A 92 36.33 7.70 14.77
N SER A 93 36.19 7.07 15.94
CA SER A 93 34.99 7.18 16.77
C SER A 93 34.86 8.60 17.34
N ALA A 94 33.70 8.93 17.91
CA ALA A 94 33.52 10.18 18.66
C ALA A 94 34.52 10.34 19.85
N SER A 95 35.09 9.23 20.33
CA SER A 95 36.10 9.19 21.38
C SER A 95 37.54 9.11 20.85
N GLY A 96 37.76 9.28 19.54
CA GLY A 96 39.08 9.25 18.90
C GLY A 96 39.65 7.85 18.61
N ARG A 97 38.90 6.77 18.81
CA ARG A 97 39.37 5.40 18.52
C ARG A 97 39.18 5.06 17.04
N ASN A 98 40.22 4.56 16.37
CA ASN A 98 40.10 4.09 15.00
C ASN A 98 39.17 2.87 14.88
N LEU A 99 38.15 2.99 14.04
CA LEU A 99 37.18 1.94 13.70
C LEU A 99 37.36 1.52 12.24
N GLY A 100 37.18 0.23 11.97
CA GLY A 100 37.12 -0.32 10.62
C GLY A 100 35.82 -1.09 10.43
N VAL A 101 34.96 -0.63 9.52
CA VAL A 101 33.63 -1.20 9.31
C VAL A 101 33.49 -1.63 7.85
N VAL A 102 33.01 -2.85 7.63
CA VAL A 102 32.63 -3.31 6.29
C VAL A 102 31.21 -2.81 6.01
N ILE A 103 31.03 -2.11 4.90
CA ILE A 103 29.75 -1.57 4.46
C ILE A 103 29.37 -2.17 3.11
N THR A 104 28.07 -2.30 2.89
CA THR A 104 27.46 -2.55 1.58
C THR A 104 26.66 -1.30 1.26
N PRO A 105 27.11 -0.47 0.31
CA PRO A 105 26.29 0.64 -0.21
C PRO A 105 24.98 0.12 -0.80
N ASP A 106 23.98 0.99 -0.93
CA ASP A 106 22.68 0.56 -1.45
C ASP A 106 22.73 0.41 -2.98
N PHE A 107 23.45 1.31 -3.66
CA PHE A 107 23.63 1.27 -5.10
C PHE A 107 25.05 1.60 -5.55
N PHE A 108 25.40 1.14 -6.74
CA PHE A 108 26.46 1.69 -7.59
C PHE A 108 25.83 2.18 -8.89
N VAL A 109 26.15 3.39 -9.33
CA VAL A 109 25.49 4.03 -10.48
C VAL A 109 26.54 4.50 -11.48
N ILE A 110 26.34 4.17 -12.76
CA ILE A 110 27.13 4.62 -13.90
C ILE A 110 26.30 5.64 -14.67
N ARG A 111 26.84 6.86 -14.80
CA ARG A 111 26.26 7.98 -15.55
C ARG A 111 27.03 8.24 -16.82
N SER A 112 26.51 9.12 -17.67
CA SER A 112 27.16 9.54 -18.91
C SER A 112 28.57 10.09 -18.67
N ARG A 113 28.80 10.75 -17.53
CA ARG A 113 30.05 11.46 -17.18
C ARG A 113 30.65 11.12 -15.81
N SER A 114 30.13 10.13 -15.10
CA SER A 114 30.67 9.74 -13.79
C SER A 114 30.22 8.34 -13.39
N ALA A 115 30.85 7.78 -12.36
CA ALA A 115 30.35 6.61 -11.67
C ALA A 115 30.66 6.68 -10.18
N GLY A 116 29.88 5.95 -9.37
CA GLY A 116 30.18 5.79 -7.96
C GLY A 116 29.06 5.21 -7.12
N TRP A 117 29.28 5.20 -5.81
CA TRP A 117 28.42 4.52 -4.85
C TRP A 117 27.40 5.47 -4.23
N VAL A 118 26.22 4.94 -3.92
CA VAL A 118 25.15 5.68 -3.28
C VAL A 118 24.66 4.95 -2.04
N GLU A 119 24.55 5.67 -0.93
CA GLU A 119 23.91 5.20 0.30
C GLU A 119 22.62 6.00 0.55
N CYS A 120 21.50 5.29 0.66
CA CYS A 120 20.16 5.84 0.83
C CYS A 120 19.79 5.86 2.31
N LYS A 121 19.45 7.03 2.86
CA LYS A 121 19.03 7.16 4.27
C LYS A 121 17.97 8.23 4.46
N THR A 122 17.11 8.07 5.47
CA THR A 122 16.24 9.18 5.84
C THR A 122 17.03 10.28 6.56
N GLU A 123 16.60 11.54 6.43
CA GLU A 123 17.16 12.69 7.16
C GLU A 123 17.26 12.41 8.67
N ARG A 124 16.17 11.89 9.25
CA ARG A 124 16.11 11.53 10.67
C ARG A 124 17.11 10.44 11.08
N GLU A 125 17.46 9.54 10.17
CA GLU A 125 18.49 8.53 10.41
C GLU A 125 19.89 9.14 10.31
N LEU A 126 20.11 10.01 9.32
CA LEU A 126 21.37 10.72 9.13
C LEU A 126 21.70 11.62 10.33
N GLU A 127 20.75 12.39 10.84
CA GLU A 127 20.91 13.19 12.07
C GLU A 127 21.38 12.34 13.26
N LYS A 128 20.75 11.19 13.49
CA LYS A 128 21.12 10.27 14.57
C LYS A 128 22.48 9.63 14.35
N LEU A 129 22.79 9.28 13.10
CA LEU A 129 24.06 8.66 12.74
C LEU A 129 25.21 9.65 12.82
N ALA A 130 24.98 10.93 12.49
CA ALA A 130 25.96 12.00 12.65
C ALA A 130 26.28 12.23 14.14
N GLN A 131 25.28 12.22 15.02
CA GLN A 131 25.53 12.29 16.47
C GLN A 131 26.30 11.06 16.99
N LYS A 132 25.96 9.87 16.52
CA LYS A 132 26.59 8.61 16.98
C LYS A 132 27.97 8.37 16.37
N SER A 133 28.21 8.85 15.16
CA SER A 133 29.40 8.57 14.34
C SER A 133 29.73 9.79 13.48
N PRO A 134 30.16 10.91 14.10
CA PRO A 134 30.32 12.20 13.43
C PRO A 134 31.36 12.19 12.32
N HIS A 135 32.41 11.37 12.45
CA HIS A 135 33.43 11.21 11.41
C HIS A 135 33.02 10.25 10.29
N ARG A 136 31.81 9.67 10.34
CA ARG A 136 31.26 8.84 9.26
C ARG A 136 30.16 9.54 8.48
N TYR A 137 29.33 10.34 9.14
CA TYR A 137 28.26 11.11 8.51
C TYR A 137 28.31 12.54 9.01
N GLN A 138 28.41 13.49 8.09
CA GLN A 138 28.47 14.92 8.38
C GLN A 138 27.73 15.72 7.31
N ILE A 139 27.33 16.93 7.65
CA ILE A 139 26.82 17.92 6.69
C ILE A 139 28.03 18.69 6.14
N GLY A 140 28.18 18.67 4.82
CA GLY A 140 29.25 19.39 4.13
C GLY A 140 28.98 20.89 4.01
N THR A 141 29.89 21.61 3.36
CA THR A 141 29.83 23.07 3.15
C THR A 141 28.66 23.55 2.31
N SER A 142 28.07 22.67 1.49
CA SER A 142 26.91 22.95 0.62
C SER A 142 25.60 22.42 1.19
N ASP A 143 25.50 22.26 2.51
CA ASP A 143 24.33 21.71 3.22
C ASP A 143 23.88 20.32 2.74
N ASN A 144 24.84 19.53 2.24
CA ASN A 144 24.60 18.18 1.73
C ASN A 144 25.25 17.15 2.66
N TRP A 145 24.56 16.03 2.86
CA TRP A 145 25.12 14.90 3.61
C TRP A 145 26.31 14.26 2.89
N GLN A 146 27.36 13.95 3.66
CA GLN A 146 28.59 13.35 3.17
C GLN A 146 29.02 12.20 4.07
N SER A 147 29.68 11.21 3.48
CA SER A 147 30.47 10.24 4.22
C SER A 147 31.95 10.37 3.84
N PRO A 148 32.77 11.11 4.62
CA PRO A 148 34.21 11.24 4.35
C PRO A 148 34.91 9.91 4.12
N PRO A 149 34.74 8.88 4.98
CA PRO A 149 35.45 7.63 4.76
C PRO A 149 34.90 6.80 3.58
N GLY A 150 33.67 7.06 3.14
CA GLY A 150 33.13 6.52 1.88
C GLY A 150 33.73 7.21 0.66
N LEU A 151 33.86 8.54 0.72
CA LEU A 151 34.50 9.35 -0.31
C LEU A 151 35.98 8.99 -0.47
N ASP A 152 36.71 8.84 0.63
CA ASP A 152 38.12 8.40 0.64
C ASP A 152 38.31 7.04 -0.04
N TYR A 153 37.32 6.15 0.06
CA TYR A 153 37.35 4.88 -0.65
C TYR A 153 37.10 5.08 -2.16
N ALA A 154 36.05 5.83 -2.52
CA ALA A 154 35.66 6.04 -3.91
C ALA A 154 36.71 6.81 -4.72
N GLN A 155 37.37 7.80 -4.11
CA GLN A 155 38.43 8.60 -4.75
C GLN A 155 39.64 7.77 -5.19
N GLN A 156 39.89 6.60 -4.59
CA GLN A 156 40.95 5.69 -5.03
C GLN A 156 40.75 5.12 -6.44
N PHE A 157 39.54 5.31 -6.99
CA PHE A 157 39.14 4.91 -8.33
C PHE A 157 38.73 6.11 -9.21
N GLY A 158 38.77 7.33 -8.67
CA GLY A 158 38.22 8.53 -9.34
C GLY A 158 36.68 8.58 -9.36
N PHE A 159 36.02 7.85 -8.47
CA PHE A 159 34.55 7.77 -8.39
C PHE A 159 33.98 8.63 -7.25
N ASP A 160 32.67 8.86 -7.28
CA ASP A 160 31.96 9.56 -6.22
C ASP A 160 31.36 8.63 -5.16
N PHE A 161 31.06 9.20 -3.99
CA PHE A 161 30.28 8.55 -2.94
C PHE A 161 29.20 9.51 -2.47
N GLN A 162 27.95 9.19 -2.79
CA GLN A 162 26.82 10.08 -2.56
C GLN A 162 25.92 9.57 -1.43
N ILE A 163 25.43 10.49 -0.60
CA ILE A 163 24.32 10.23 0.31
C ILE A 163 23.03 10.73 -0.35
N TRP A 164 22.08 9.82 -0.55
CA TRP A 164 20.73 10.11 -1.00
C TRP A 164 19.78 10.14 0.19
N SER A 165 18.97 11.19 0.30
CA SER A 165 18.00 11.34 1.38
C SER A 165 16.60 11.66 0.89
N ASN A 166 15.61 11.42 1.76
CA ASN A 166 14.22 11.71 1.46
C ASN A 166 13.91 13.21 1.30
N ALA A 167 14.84 14.11 1.63
CA ALA A 167 14.71 15.55 1.35
C ALA A 167 14.83 15.87 -0.15
N LYS A 168 15.52 15.01 -0.93
CA LYS A 168 15.71 15.18 -2.38
C LYS A 168 14.55 14.60 -3.21
N ILE A 169 13.54 14.02 -2.57
CA ILE A 169 12.42 13.36 -3.26
C ILE A 169 11.32 14.40 -3.55
N ASN A 170 11.08 14.66 -4.82
CA ASN A 170 9.83 15.28 -5.25
C ASN A 170 8.75 14.19 -5.40
N TRP A 171 7.79 14.17 -4.47
CA TRP A 171 6.73 13.15 -4.43
C TRP A 171 5.70 13.27 -5.56
N THR A 172 5.52 14.47 -6.12
CA THR A 172 4.67 14.68 -7.30
C THR A 172 5.29 14.00 -8.51
N LEU A 173 6.58 14.29 -8.78
CA LEU A 173 7.34 13.64 -9.84
C LEU A 173 7.34 12.12 -9.65
N GLN A 174 7.60 11.66 -8.43
CA GLN A 174 7.62 10.24 -8.11
C GLN A 174 6.32 9.51 -8.50
N ARG A 175 5.17 10.07 -8.12
CA ARG A 175 3.86 9.49 -8.46
C ARG A 175 3.57 9.55 -9.96
N ASN A 176 4.01 10.61 -10.63
CA ASN A 176 3.85 10.74 -12.08
C ASN A 176 4.73 9.76 -12.86
N LEU A 177 5.97 9.51 -12.42
CA LEU A 177 6.83 8.48 -13.02
C LEU A 177 6.23 7.08 -12.84
N GLU A 178 5.72 6.76 -11.65
CA GLU A 178 4.99 5.51 -11.38
C GLU A 178 3.73 5.42 -12.26
N PHE A 179 2.99 6.51 -12.46
CA PHE A 179 1.82 6.54 -13.35
C PHE A 179 2.18 6.32 -14.83
N LEU A 180 3.24 6.97 -15.32
CA LEU A 180 3.66 6.92 -16.73
C LEU A 180 4.46 5.66 -17.08
N GLU A 181 4.84 4.85 -16.09
CA GLU A 181 5.61 3.63 -16.26
C GLU A 181 5.05 2.75 -17.40
N ASP A 182 3.73 2.52 -17.42
CA ASP A 182 3.06 1.70 -18.44
C ASP A 182 3.06 2.32 -19.85
N TYR A 183 3.17 3.65 -19.94
CA TYR A 183 3.19 4.40 -21.21
C TYR A 183 4.60 4.54 -21.79
N TYR A 184 5.64 4.49 -20.97
CA TYR A 184 7.03 4.35 -21.46
C TYR A 184 7.31 2.98 -22.09
N LYS A 185 6.36 2.04 -22.04
CA LYS A 185 6.51 0.67 -22.57
C LYS A 185 6.12 0.56 -24.05
N SER A 186 5.17 1.36 -24.50
CA SER A 186 4.67 1.26 -25.87
C SER A 186 5.72 1.80 -26.82
N ASP A 187 6.23 0.93 -27.71
CA ASP A 187 6.83 1.38 -28.95
C ASP A 187 5.80 2.31 -29.62
N SER A 188 6.26 3.48 -30.04
CA SER A 188 5.48 4.63 -30.49
C SER A 188 4.58 4.39 -31.73
N GLU A 189 4.39 3.13 -32.13
CA GLU A 189 3.75 2.69 -33.37
C GLU A 189 2.22 2.71 -33.34
N PHE A 190 1.58 2.96 -32.19
CA PHE A 190 0.12 2.84 -32.06
C PHE A 190 -0.67 4.15 -32.09
N LEU A 191 -0.02 5.31 -32.05
CA LEU A 191 -0.73 6.59 -32.05
C LEU A 191 -0.89 7.08 -33.49
N SER A 192 -2.12 7.05 -34.01
CA SER A 192 -2.39 7.53 -35.36
C SER A 192 -2.10 9.03 -35.47
N ASP A 193 -1.55 9.46 -36.60
CA ASP A 193 -1.26 10.87 -36.86
C ASP A 193 -2.52 11.74 -36.69
N ASP A 194 -3.69 11.21 -37.03
CA ASP A 194 -4.99 11.87 -36.83
C ASP A 194 -5.27 12.18 -35.36
N LYS A 195 -5.07 11.22 -34.45
CA LYS A 195 -5.29 11.42 -33.00
C LYS A 195 -4.31 12.43 -32.43
N TYR A 196 -3.04 12.36 -32.82
CA TYR A 196 -2.05 13.36 -32.45
C TYR A 196 -2.46 14.76 -32.90
N ASN A 197 -2.86 14.92 -34.16
CA ASN A 197 -3.23 16.22 -34.73
C ASN A 197 -4.44 16.83 -34.02
N ILE A 198 -5.44 16.02 -33.64
CA ILE A 198 -6.60 16.47 -32.86
C ILE A 198 -6.16 17.01 -31.50
N ILE A 199 -5.41 16.21 -30.72
CA ILE A 199 -4.99 16.60 -29.36
C ILE A 199 -4.04 17.81 -29.40
N ALA A 200 -3.08 17.80 -30.32
CA ALA A 200 -2.14 18.90 -30.51
C ALA A 200 -2.87 20.22 -30.84
N SER A 201 -3.84 20.19 -31.76
CA SER A 201 -4.64 21.37 -32.13
C SER A 201 -5.45 21.90 -30.95
N LEU A 202 -6.02 21.02 -30.13
CA LEU A 202 -6.78 21.42 -28.93
C LEU A 202 -5.89 22.06 -27.87
N VAL A 203 -4.70 21.51 -27.63
CA VAL A 203 -3.71 22.03 -26.70
C VAL A 203 -3.13 23.36 -27.17
N GLU A 204 -2.89 23.51 -28.48
CA GLU A 204 -2.43 24.77 -29.08
C GLU A 204 -3.49 25.88 -29.01
N ALA A 205 -4.76 25.53 -29.28
CA ALA A 205 -5.87 26.47 -29.17
C ALA A 205 -6.17 26.87 -27.71
N ASN A 206 -5.85 26.01 -26.74
CA ASN A 206 -6.14 26.23 -25.32
C ASN A 206 -4.91 25.92 -24.43
N PRO A 207 -3.87 26.78 -24.42
CA PRO A 207 -2.70 26.57 -23.56
C PRO A 207 -3.10 26.46 -22.08
N GLY A 208 -2.68 25.38 -21.42
CA GLY A 208 -3.05 25.11 -20.03
C GLY A 208 -4.41 24.41 -19.87
N ILE A 209 -5.01 23.89 -20.95
CA ILE A 209 -6.17 23.00 -20.89
C ILE A 209 -5.88 21.83 -19.95
N THR A 210 -6.86 21.44 -19.15
CA THR A 210 -6.69 20.36 -18.18
C THR A 210 -6.94 18.99 -18.82
N VAL A 211 -6.33 17.94 -18.29
CA VAL A 211 -6.57 16.56 -18.74
C VAL A 211 -8.06 16.24 -18.76
N ALA A 212 -8.80 16.60 -17.70
CA ALA A 212 -10.24 16.36 -17.63
C ALA A 212 -11.01 17.04 -18.78
N ARG A 213 -10.66 18.29 -19.11
CA ARG A 213 -11.32 19.00 -20.23
C ARG A 213 -10.94 18.43 -21.59
N LEU A 214 -9.74 17.86 -21.75
CA LEU A 214 -9.37 17.15 -22.99
C LEU A 214 -10.18 15.86 -23.16
N LEU A 215 -10.42 15.13 -22.08
CA LEU A 215 -11.24 13.90 -22.09
C LEU A 215 -12.71 14.15 -22.44
N ASP A 216 -13.22 15.38 -22.28
CA ASP A 216 -14.57 15.75 -22.71
C ASP A 216 -14.72 15.82 -24.25
N TYR A 217 -13.61 15.88 -25.00
CA TYR A 217 -13.65 15.94 -26.47
C TYR A 217 -13.84 14.56 -27.09
N LYS A 218 -14.81 14.45 -28.01
CA LYS A 218 -15.08 13.20 -28.74
C LYS A 218 -13.85 12.75 -29.55
N GLY A 219 -13.46 11.50 -29.38
CA GLY A 219 -12.32 10.90 -30.10
C GLY A 219 -10.97 11.08 -29.41
N VAL A 220 -10.94 11.74 -28.24
CA VAL A 220 -9.78 11.80 -27.35
C VAL A 220 -9.99 10.79 -26.23
N ASP A 221 -9.02 9.90 -26.04
CA ASP A 221 -9.01 8.99 -24.90
C ASP A 221 -7.80 9.23 -23.99
N ALA A 222 -7.86 8.70 -22.77
CA ALA A 222 -6.81 8.88 -21.77
C ALA A 222 -5.48 8.26 -22.20
N ASP A 223 -5.51 7.09 -22.89
CA ASP A 223 -4.30 6.42 -23.33
C ASP A 223 -3.53 7.29 -24.33
N ASP A 224 -4.22 7.98 -25.24
CA ASP A 224 -3.60 8.90 -26.19
C ASP A 224 -2.89 10.07 -25.49
N ILE A 225 -3.58 10.73 -24.54
CA ILE A 225 -3.04 11.88 -23.81
C ILE A 225 -1.77 11.48 -23.05
N TYR A 226 -1.84 10.40 -22.28
CA TYR A 226 -0.71 9.98 -21.44
C TYR A 226 0.44 9.40 -22.27
N SER A 227 0.15 8.76 -23.41
CA SER A 227 1.19 8.35 -24.37
C SER A 227 1.91 9.57 -24.92
N LEU A 228 1.18 10.62 -25.33
CA LEU A 228 1.78 11.86 -25.85
C LEU A 228 2.62 12.61 -24.81
N ILE A 229 2.23 12.56 -23.53
CA ILE A 229 3.03 13.07 -22.41
C ILE A 229 4.32 12.24 -22.25
N ALA A 230 4.20 10.91 -22.26
CA ALA A 230 5.33 10.01 -22.07
C ALA A 230 6.39 10.13 -23.19
N ILE A 231 5.98 10.40 -24.43
CA ILE A 231 6.90 10.65 -25.56
C ILE A 231 7.22 12.14 -25.76
N GLU A 232 6.86 12.99 -24.81
CA GLU A 232 7.15 14.42 -24.77
C GLU A 232 6.63 15.23 -25.98
N LYS A 233 5.60 14.72 -26.70
CA LYS A 233 4.94 15.45 -27.80
C LYS A 233 4.00 16.57 -27.31
N ILE A 234 3.55 16.46 -26.07
CA ILE A 234 2.87 17.49 -25.29
C ILE A 234 3.52 17.54 -23.91
N TYR A 235 3.40 18.66 -23.22
CA TYR A 235 4.18 18.95 -22.03
C TYR A 235 3.28 19.17 -20.80
N VAL A 236 3.71 18.57 -19.69
CA VAL A 236 3.20 18.79 -18.33
C VAL A 236 4.41 18.96 -17.42
N ASP A 237 4.37 19.95 -16.52
CA ASP A 237 5.34 20.02 -15.43
C ASP A 237 5.04 18.90 -14.42
N LEU A 238 5.68 17.74 -14.64
CA LEU A 238 5.53 16.54 -13.80
C LEU A 238 6.01 16.75 -12.36
N THR A 239 6.67 17.87 -12.04
CA THR A 239 7.08 18.21 -10.68
C THR A 239 6.04 19.05 -9.93
N ALA A 240 5.16 19.73 -10.66
CA ALA A 240 4.15 20.64 -10.13
C ALA A 240 2.73 20.04 -10.15
N TYR A 241 2.36 19.31 -11.20
CA TYR A 241 1.00 18.78 -11.38
C TYR A 241 0.97 17.26 -11.26
N LEU A 242 0.01 16.71 -10.51
CA LEU A 242 -0.27 15.28 -10.48
C LEU A 242 -1.15 14.87 -11.65
N LEU A 243 -0.71 13.89 -12.46
CA LEU A 243 -1.46 13.37 -13.62
C LEU A 243 -2.81 12.75 -13.22
N VAL A 244 -2.88 12.18 -12.03
CA VAL A 244 -4.09 11.56 -11.46
C VAL A 244 -5.13 12.59 -11.03
N GLU A 245 -4.73 13.86 -10.85
CA GLU A 245 -5.64 14.98 -10.60
C GLU A 245 -6.04 15.65 -11.91
N ALA A 246 -6.74 14.91 -12.78
CA ALA A 246 -7.03 15.31 -14.16
C ALA A 246 -7.68 16.71 -14.29
N SER A 247 -8.47 17.14 -13.30
CA SER A 247 -9.13 18.46 -13.29
C SER A 247 -8.18 19.62 -12.99
N LYS A 248 -7.02 19.36 -12.39
CA LYS A 248 -5.99 20.36 -12.07
C LYS A 248 -4.74 20.25 -12.94
N CYS A 249 -4.50 19.08 -13.53
CA CYS A 249 -3.32 18.82 -14.35
C CYS A 249 -3.43 19.57 -15.68
N GLN A 250 -2.62 20.63 -15.83
CA GLN A 250 -2.59 21.48 -17.01
C GLN A 250 -1.60 20.94 -18.05
N ILE A 251 -2.01 20.97 -19.32
CA ILE A 251 -1.22 20.53 -20.46
C ILE A 251 -0.89 21.72 -21.35
N PHE A 252 0.34 21.72 -21.87
CA PHE A 252 0.87 22.72 -22.78
C PHE A 252 1.50 22.05 -24.00
N LYS A 253 1.69 22.80 -25.08
CA LYS A 253 2.43 22.29 -26.25
C LYS A 253 3.91 22.06 -25.92
N SER A 254 4.49 22.94 -25.12
CA SER A 254 5.89 22.85 -24.70
C SER A 254 6.12 23.62 -23.40
N ARG A 255 7.27 23.37 -22.76
CA ARG A 255 7.73 24.12 -21.58
C ARG A 255 7.87 25.62 -21.84
N VAL A 256 8.22 26.00 -23.06
CA VAL A 256 8.35 27.42 -23.45
C VAL A 256 7.01 28.12 -23.36
N VAL A 257 5.93 27.48 -23.84
CA VAL A 257 4.57 28.01 -23.78
C VAL A 257 4.08 28.13 -22.33
N GLU A 258 4.33 27.11 -21.50
CA GLU A 258 4.00 27.18 -20.06
C GLU A 258 4.69 28.38 -19.39
N ASN A 259 6.00 28.54 -19.58
CA ASN A 259 6.76 29.63 -18.99
C ASN A 259 6.27 31.00 -19.46
N ALA A 260 5.92 31.14 -20.74
CA ALA A 260 5.35 32.36 -21.29
C ALA A 260 4.00 32.70 -20.62
N LEU A 261 3.10 31.72 -20.48
CA LEU A 261 1.81 31.94 -19.82
C LEU A 261 1.97 32.25 -18.33
N LYS A 262 2.85 31.54 -17.61
CA LYS A 262 3.19 31.84 -16.22
C LYS A 262 3.76 33.25 -16.08
N ALA A 263 4.60 33.70 -17.01
CA ALA A 263 5.11 35.06 -17.02
C ALA A 263 4.01 36.10 -17.28
N ILE A 264 3.08 35.83 -18.20
CA ILE A 264 1.91 36.69 -18.45
C ILE A 264 1.02 36.79 -17.21
N ILE A 265 0.63 35.66 -16.61
CA ILE A 265 -0.20 35.63 -15.39
C ILE A 265 0.53 36.32 -14.23
N ASN A 266 1.84 36.11 -14.09
CA ASN A 266 2.63 36.80 -13.07
C ASN A 266 2.74 38.30 -13.37
N SER A 267 2.76 38.71 -14.65
CA SER A 267 2.76 40.12 -15.08
C SER A 267 1.40 40.79 -14.89
N GLU A 268 0.29 40.08 -15.11
CA GLU A 268 -1.07 40.53 -14.79
C GLU A 268 -1.29 40.61 -13.27
N ASN A 269 -0.69 39.68 -12.51
CA ASN A 269 -0.63 39.75 -11.04
C ASN A 269 0.42 40.75 -10.51
N SER A 270 1.25 41.35 -11.38
CA SER A 270 2.16 42.45 -11.03
C SER A 270 1.76 43.81 -11.60
N ASP A 271 0.51 43.96 -12.02
CA ASP A 271 -0.19 45.25 -12.00
C ASP A 271 -1.73 45.06 -12.00
N PRO A 272 -2.37 44.85 -10.83
CA PRO A 272 -3.29 45.88 -10.43
C PRO A 272 -2.41 47.07 -10.04
N LEU A 273 -2.72 48.27 -10.51
CA LEU A 273 -2.38 49.48 -9.76
C LEU A 273 -2.58 49.14 -8.29
N ILE A 274 -1.49 48.95 -7.54
CA ILE A 274 -1.55 48.99 -6.09
C ILE A 274 -1.81 50.47 -5.86
N ASN A 275 -3.08 50.85 -5.96
CA ASN A 275 -3.66 51.78 -5.04
C ASN A 275 -3.29 51.20 -3.68
N TYR A 276 -2.14 51.62 -3.17
CA TYR A 276 -2.04 51.84 -1.75
C TYR A 276 -3.14 52.87 -1.49
N SER A 277 -4.37 52.40 -1.29
CA SER A 277 -5.35 53.13 -0.52
C SER A 277 -4.79 53.16 0.89
N VAL A 278 -3.76 53.97 1.09
CA VAL A 278 -3.40 54.47 2.41
C VAL A 278 -4.58 55.36 2.74
N GLU A 279 -5.60 54.79 3.38
CA GLU A 279 -6.62 55.60 4.02
C GLU A 279 -5.87 56.48 5.02
N LEU A 280 -5.84 57.78 4.74
CA LEU A 280 -5.23 58.77 5.60
C LEU A 280 -6.16 58.92 6.81
N ILE A 281 -6.01 58.01 7.78
CA ILE A 281 -6.78 58.00 9.03
C ILE A 281 -5.89 58.57 10.13
N PRO A 282 -6.33 59.61 10.85
CA PRO A 282 -5.71 60.05 12.10
C PRO A 282 -5.46 58.87 13.06
N GLY A 283 -4.23 58.73 13.54
CA GLY A 283 -3.74 57.63 14.38
C GLY A 283 -2.91 56.59 13.64
N THR A 284 -2.83 56.64 12.32
CA THR A 284 -2.00 55.69 11.54
C THR A 284 -0.52 56.01 11.71
N SER A 285 0.29 54.99 12.06
CA SER A 285 1.74 55.10 12.17
C SER A 285 2.44 54.82 10.84
N VAL A 286 3.37 55.70 10.47
CA VAL A 286 4.23 55.59 9.28
C VAL A 286 5.69 55.72 9.69
N PHE A 287 6.59 55.05 8.98
CA PHE A 287 8.02 55.10 9.29
C PHE A 287 8.77 55.88 8.21
N TYR A 288 9.44 56.94 8.61
CA TYR A 288 10.35 57.70 7.75
C TYR A 288 11.76 57.59 8.32
N ASP A 289 12.67 56.98 7.56
CA ASP A 289 14.08 56.81 7.94
C ASP A 289 14.29 56.16 9.32
N GLY A 290 13.42 55.20 9.68
CA GLY A 290 13.45 54.48 10.95
C GLY A 290 12.73 55.16 12.12
N ILE A 291 12.24 56.39 11.95
CA ILE A 291 11.48 57.13 12.95
C ILE A 291 9.98 56.90 12.74
N CYS A 292 9.27 56.52 13.81
CA CYS A 292 7.82 56.34 13.79
C CYS A 292 7.11 57.68 13.92
N LEU A 293 6.25 58.01 12.96
CA LEU A 293 5.44 59.21 12.92
C LEU A 293 3.96 58.82 12.88
N ASN A 294 3.11 59.50 13.63
CA ASN A 294 1.67 59.29 13.61
C ASN A 294 0.99 60.40 12.83
N ILE A 295 0.02 60.04 11.98
CA ILE A 295 -0.87 61.02 11.33
C ILE A 295 -1.80 61.56 12.42
N ILE A 296 -1.74 62.86 12.72
CA ILE A 296 -2.61 63.52 13.70
C ILE A 296 -3.87 64.08 13.02
N LEU A 297 -3.69 64.69 11.84
CA LEU A 297 -4.77 65.35 11.13
C LEU A 297 -4.54 65.24 9.62
N VAL A 298 -5.64 65.15 8.87
CA VAL A 298 -5.64 65.09 7.41
C VAL A 298 -6.52 66.23 6.91
N GLY A 299 -5.88 67.26 6.37
CA GLY A 299 -6.54 68.38 5.70
C GLY A 299 -6.78 68.10 4.22
N GLN A 300 -7.25 69.10 3.47
CA GLN A 300 -7.52 68.95 2.03
C GLN A 300 -6.24 68.83 1.19
N ASP A 301 -5.18 69.57 1.55
CA ASP A 301 -3.91 69.59 0.80
C ASP A 301 -2.69 69.13 1.63
N TYR A 302 -2.81 69.08 2.95
CA TYR A 302 -1.72 68.82 3.89
C TYR A 302 -2.13 67.83 5.00
N LEU A 303 -1.16 67.07 5.49
CA LEU A 303 -1.29 66.19 6.66
C LEU A 303 -0.34 66.67 7.77
N LEU A 304 -0.76 66.49 9.03
CA LEU A 304 0.08 66.71 10.21
C LEU A 304 0.60 65.38 10.72
N LEU A 305 1.92 65.24 10.79
CA LEU A 305 2.64 64.09 11.33
C LEU A 305 3.30 64.46 12.66
N SER A 306 3.45 63.50 13.57
CA SER A 306 4.14 63.75 14.84
C SER A 306 4.86 62.52 15.38
N ALA A 307 6.05 62.73 15.95
CA ALA A 307 6.77 61.72 16.72
C ALA A 307 6.44 61.75 18.23
N LYS A 308 5.92 62.89 18.74
CA LYS A 308 5.64 63.18 20.17
C LYS A 308 4.53 64.21 20.31
N GLU A 309 3.69 64.12 21.35
CA GLU A 309 2.42 64.85 21.53
C GLU A 309 2.42 66.38 21.26
N PHE A 310 3.56 67.07 21.27
CA PHE A 310 3.65 68.53 21.10
C PHE A 310 4.55 69.01 19.94
N GLU A 311 5.14 68.10 19.15
CA GLU A 311 5.94 68.45 17.97
C GLU A 311 5.26 67.91 16.71
N THR A 312 4.89 68.80 15.78
CA THR A 312 4.17 68.43 14.57
C THR A 312 4.90 68.90 13.32
N ILE A 313 4.81 68.09 12.26
CA ILE A 313 5.39 68.32 10.95
C ILE A 313 4.23 68.34 9.95
N GLU A 314 4.03 69.46 9.28
CA GLU A 314 3.06 69.57 8.20
C GLU A 314 3.70 69.10 6.89
N LEU A 315 3.03 68.20 6.18
CA LEU A 315 3.51 67.61 4.92
C LEU A 315 2.40 67.65 3.89
N LYS A 316 2.71 68.13 2.68
CA LYS A 316 1.75 68.15 1.57
C LYS A 316 1.37 66.72 1.18
N ILE A 317 0.08 66.45 0.97
CA ILE A 317 -0.42 65.09 0.68
C ILE A 317 0.24 64.50 -0.58
N SER A 318 0.42 65.32 -1.62
CA SER A 318 1.13 64.90 -2.84
C SER A 318 2.59 64.50 -2.59
N LYS A 319 3.26 65.18 -1.67
CA LYS A 319 4.65 64.87 -1.30
C LYS A 319 4.73 63.62 -0.43
N PHE A 320 3.75 63.39 0.44
CA PHE A 320 3.63 62.16 1.22
C PHE A 320 3.49 60.93 0.33
N PHE A 321 2.57 60.94 -0.65
CA PHE A 321 2.44 59.82 -1.59
C PHE A 321 3.69 59.63 -2.46
N SER A 322 4.36 60.71 -2.88
CA SER A 322 5.65 60.61 -3.57
C SER A 322 6.71 59.89 -2.71
N LEU A 323 6.75 60.14 -1.41
CA LEU A 323 7.70 59.50 -0.48
C LEU A 323 7.33 58.06 -0.13
N VAL A 324 6.03 57.72 -0.13
CA VAL A 324 5.55 56.33 -0.02
C VAL A 324 5.92 55.54 -1.28
N ASN A 325 5.67 56.09 -2.45
CA ASN A 325 5.99 55.46 -3.74
C ASN A 325 7.50 55.27 -3.95
N SER A 326 8.32 56.19 -3.42
CA SER A 326 9.78 56.04 -3.44
C SER A 326 10.33 55.11 -2.36
N GLY A 327 9.47 54.48 -1.55
CA GLY A 327 9.84 53.58 -0.44
C GLY A 327 10.51 54.26 0.76
N LYS A 328 10.54 55.60 0.80
CA LYS A 328 11.14 56.38 1.90
C LYS A 328 10.23 56.48 3.12
N ILE A 329 8.91 56.49 2.90
CA ILE A 329 7.91 56.29 3.94
C ILE A 329 7.37 54.86 3.80
N LYS A 330 7.61 54.03 4.82
CA LYS A 330 7.01 52.69 4.91
C LYS A 330 5.75 52.77 5.76
N VAL A 331 4.61 52.57 5.13
CA VAL A 331 3.35 52.33 5.83
C VAL A 331 3.33 50.86 6.23
N ASN A 332 2.85 50.54 7.43
CA ASN A 332 2.78 49.17 7.92
C ASN A 332 1.33 48.65 7.82
N PRO A 333 0.79 48.33 6.62
CA PRO A 333 -0.42 47.55 6.57
C PRO A 333 -0.03 46.11 6.93
N ILE A 334 -0.85 45.41 7.71
CA ILE A 334 -0.72 43.95 7.94
C ILE A 334 0.32 43.53 9.01
N LYS A 335 0.18 44.04 10.25
CA LYS A 335 0.58 43.25 11.45
C LYS A 335 -0.56 42.97 12.42
N ASN A 336 -1.67 43.71 12.36
CA ASN A 336 -2.79 43.49 13.28
C ASN A 336 -3.80 42.43 12.82
N GLN A 337 -4.07 42.25 11.52
CA GLN A 337 -5.11 41.30 11.07
C GLN A 337 -4.73 39.82 11.25
N SER A 338 -3.46 39.43 11.00
CA SER A 338 -3.02 38.03 11.17
C SER A 338 -3.09 37.60 12.64
N LEU A 339 -2.63 38.44 13.57
CA LEU A 339 -2.64 38.13 15.01
C LEU A 339 -4.07 38.07 15.57
N ILE A 340 -4.94 38.98 15.11
CA ILE A 340 -6.34 39.04 15.51
C ILE A 340 -7.14 37.86 14.95
N HIS A 341 -6.90 37.46 13.70
CA HIS A 341 -7.53 36.30 13.08
C HIS A 341 -7.07 34.97 13.72
N GLU A 342 -5.79 34.88 14.11
CA GLU A 342 -5.23 33.72 14.79
C GLU A 342 -5.82 33.54 16.21
N GLN A 343 -5.96 34.62 16.98
CA GLN A 343 -6.63 34.61 18.29
C GLN A 343 -8.13 34.26 18.18
N ALA A 344 -8.81 34.77 17.16
CA ALA A 344 -10.20 34.45 16.84
C ALA A 344 -10.37 32.95 16.52
N MET A 345 -9.46 32.40 15.70
CA MET A 345 -9.46 30.99 15.32
C MET A 345 -9.07 30.06 16.47
N GLU A 346 -8.21 30.48 17.39
CA GLU A 346 -7.93 29.71 18.61
C GLU A 346 -9.16 29.55 19.50
N ILE A 347 -9.95 30.62 19.69
CA ILE A 347 -11.18 30.57 20.50
C ILE A 347 -12.19 29.60 19.88
N LEU A 348 -12.31 29.59 18.55
CA LEU A 348 -13.14 28.63 17.79
C LEU A 348 -12.63 27.19 17.91
N LYS A 349 -11.32 26.95 17.74
CA LYS A 349 -10.69 25.63 17.87
C LYS A 349 -10.84 25.01 19.27
N GLN A 350 -10.96 25.85 20.29
CA GLN A 350 -11.05 25.43 21.69
C GLN A 350 -12.50 25.32 22.21
N ALA A 351 -13.50 25.67 21.39
CA ALA A 351 -14.92 25.57 21.74
C ALA A 351 -15.43 24.13 21.56
N SER A 352 -16.22 23.63 22.52
CA SER A 352 -16.87 22.32 22.37
C SER A 352 -18.04 22.38 21.38
N THR A 353 -18.46 21.23 20.86
CA THR A 353 -19.65 21.15 19.98
C THR A 353 -20.89 21.77 20.62
N GLU A 354 -21.07 21.59 21.93
CA GLU A 354 -22.18 22.16 22.68
C GLU A 354 -22.05 23.69 22.87
N ASP A 355 -20.84 24.22 23.01
CA ASP A 355 -20.59 25.67 23.04
C ASP A 355 -20.92 26.31 21.69
N LEU A 356 -20.59 25.65 20.58
CA LEU A 356 -20.89 26.10 19.21
C LEU A 356 -22.39 26.04 18.90
N ILE A 357 -23.08 24.98 19.31
CA ILE A 357 -24.55 24.88 19.18
C ILE A 357 -25.23 26.02 19.94
N ASN A 358 -24.77 26.30 21.17
CA ASN A 358 -25.31 27.39 21.98
C ASN A 358 -24.98 28.78 21.39
N ALA A 359 -23.78 28.97 20.82
CA ALA A 359 -23.38 30.21 20.15
C ALA A 359 -24.22 30.46 18.88
N ASN A 360 -24.41 29.44 18.05
CA ASN A 360 -25.30 29.49 16.88
C ASN A 360 -26.73 29.84 17.27
N ARG A 361 -27.27 29.22 18.32
CA ARG A 361 -28.60 29.55 18.84
C ARG A 361 -28.70 31.02 19.27
N ARG A 362 -27.69 31.53 19.98
CA ARG A 362 -27.64 32.95 20.41
C ARG A 362 -27.53 33.89 19.22
N PHE A 363 -26.70 33.56 18.24
CA PHE A 363 -26.50 34.34 17.03
C PHE A 363 -27.79 34.42 16.20
N ASN A 364 -28.48 33.29 15.99
CA ASN A 364 -29.74 33.27 15.26
C ASN A 364 -30.84 34.09 15.93
N LEU A 365 -30.84 34.15 17.27
CA LEU A 365 -31.76 35.02 18.04
C LEU A 365 -31.38 36.50 18.00
N LEU A 366 -30.12 36.82 17.70
CA LEU A 366 -29.59 38.20 17.58
C LEU A 366 -29.65 38.74 16.16
N LYS A 367 -29.60 37.86 15.15
CA LYS A 367 -29.52 38.22 13.73
C LYS A 367 -30.59 39.25 13.28
N PRO A 368 -31.89 39.12 13.63
CA PRO A 368 -32.89 40.14 13.27
C PRO A 368 -32.60 41.54 13.86
N TYR A 369 -31.98 41.61 15.05
CA TYR A 369 -31.57 42.87 15.66
C TYR A 369 -30.33 43.48 15.00
N LEU A 370 -29.42 42.64 14.50
CA LEU A 370 -28.22 43.09 13.78
C LEU A 370 -28.57 43.57 12.37
N ASP A 371 -29.57 42.96 11.73
CA ASP A 371 -30.01 43.25 10.36
C ASP A 371 -31.08 44.36 10.30
N GLY A 372 -31.54 44.89 11.45
CA GLY A 372 -32.48 46.01 11.54
C GLY A 372 -33.95 45.65 11.31
N GLU A 373 -34.32 44.37 11.39
CA GLU A 373 -35.68 43.88 11.13
C GLU A 373 -36.59 43.88 12.36
N SER A 374 -37.92 43.94 12.15
CA SER A 374 -38.91 43.87 13.25
C SER A 374 -38.97 42.47 13.87
N VAL A 375 -38.79 42.39 15.18
CA VAL A 375 -38.55 41.14 15.91
C VAL A 375 -39.85 40.38 16.20
N LYS A 376 -39.98 39.12 15.75
CA LYS A 376 -41.10 38.22 16.09
C LYS A 376 -40.95 37.57 17.48
N ASN A 377 -42.08 37.16 18.06
CA ASN A 377 -42.25 36.59 19.41
C ASN A 377 -41.44 35.30 19.67
N ASN A 378 -40.15 35.41 20.02
CA ASN A 378 -39.41 34.43 20.86
C ASN A 378 -37.95 34.85 21.21
N VAL A 379 -37.68 36.14 21.35
CA VAL A 379 -36.33 36.64 21.70
C VAL A 379 -36.23 36.99 23.19
N PRO A 380 -35.12 36.69 23.90
CA PRO A 380 -34.96 37.06 25.30
C PRO A 380 -35.07 38.59 25.48
N LYS A 381 -36.01 39.08 26.28
CA LYS A 381 -36.13 40.52 26.59
C LYS A 381 -35.29 40.89 27.82
N GLY A 382 -34.61 42.04 27.78
CA GLY A 382 -33.91 42.62 28.94
C GLY A 382 -32.39 42.38 29.00
N ARG A 383 -31.86 42.20 30.22
CA ARG A 383 -30.41 42.20 30.55
C ARG A 383 -29.58 41.18 29.75
N THR A 384 -30.15 40.03 29.43
CA THR A 384 -29.46 38.95 28.70
C THR A 384 -29.18 39.32 27.24
N LEU A 385 -30.13 39.98 26.57
CA LEU A 385 -29.96 40.45 25.19
C LEU A 385 -28.92 41.56 25.12
N ARG A 386 -29.00 42.54 26.04
CA ARG A 386 -27.98 43.61 26.15
C ARG A 386 -26.59 43.03 26.38
N ARG A 387 -26.45 42.03 27.25
CA ARG A 387 -25.18 41.36 27.50
C ARG A 387 -24.65 40.64 26.25
N TRP A 388 -25.50 39.94 25.50
CA TRP A 388 -25.06 39.26 24.28
C TRP A 388 -24.70 40.23 23.16
N LEU A 389 -25.47 41.30 22.96
CA LEU A 389 -25.13 42.38 22.01
C LEU A 389 -23.83 43.08 22.41
N GLN A 390 -23.66 43.36 23.70
CA GLN A 390 -22.42 43.95 24.22
C GLN A 390 -21.22 43.05 23.95
N ASN A 391 -21.33 41.74 24.26
CA ASN A 391 -20.25 40.79 24.01
C ASN A 391 -19.98 40.61 22.50
N TYR A 392 -21.04 40.60 21.68
CA TYR A 392 -20.94 40.52 20.22
C TYR A 392 -20.20 41.74 19.66
N ASN A 393 -20.60 42.96 20.06
CA ASN A 393 -19.98 44.19 19.60
C ASN A 393 -18.54 44.35 20.11
N GLN A 394 -18.26 43.96 21.36
CA GLN A 394 -16.90 43.94 21.89
C GLN A 394 -16.01 42.95 21.14
N ALA A 395 -16.53 41.77 20.78
CA ALA A 395 -15.80 40.80 19.96
C ALA A 395 -15.65 41.27 18.51
N LEU A 396 -16.63 41.99 17.95
CA LEU A 396 -16.54 42.59 16.63
C LEU A 396 -15.45 43.67 16.59
N GLN A 397 -15.41 44.56 17.60
CA GLN A 397 -14.37 45.58 17.72
C GLN A 397 -12.99 44.99 17.99
N LYS A 398 -12.90 43.97 18.84
CA LYS A 398 -11.63 43.38 19.25
C LYS A 398 -11.06 42.39 18.23
N TYR A 399 -11.93 41.63 17.57
CA TYR A 399 -11.53 40.50 16.72
C TYR A 399 -11.98 40.58 15.26
N GLY A 400 -12.83 41.56 14.88
CA GLY A 400 -13.44 41.64 13.56
C GLY A 400 -14.60 40.66 13.33
N TYR A 401 -14.86 39.74 14.27
CA TYR A 401 -15.92 38.72 14.17
C TYR A 401 -16.77 38.69 15.45
N GLY A 402 -17.96 39.31 15.41
CA GLY A 402 -18.82 39.42 16.59
C GLY A 402 -19.33 38.08 17.13
N TYR A 403 -19.47 37.07 16.25
CA TYR A 403 -19.93 35.72 16.60
C TYR A 403 -19.11 35.09 17.74
N ILE A 404 -17.82 35.40 17.82
CA ILE A 404 -16.90 34.86 18.82
C ILE A 404 -17.30 35.26 20.24
N GLY A 405 -17.88 36.45 20.43
CA GLY A 405 -18.36 36.92 21.72
C GLY A 405 -19.57 36.15 22.27
N LEU A 406 -20.18 35.30 21.45
CA LEU A 406 -21.35 34.50 21.81
C LEU A 406 -21.00 33.08 22.27
N ILE A 407 -19.74 32.66 22.14
CA ILE A 407 -19.24 31.36 22.59
C ILE A 407 -19.09 31.36 24.12
N SER A 408 -19.62 30.33 24.78
CA SER A 408 -19.50 30.18 26.23
C SER A 408 -18.16 29.53 26.60
N LEU A 409 -17.35 30.18 27.44
CA LEU A 409 -16.11 29.61 28.00
C LEU A 409 -16.34 29.04 29.42
N ASN A 410 -17.51 28.47 29.69
CA ASN A 410 -17.88 28.05 31.04
C ASN A 410 -16.99 26.91 31.59
N ASN A 411 -16.41 26.10 30.71
CA ASN A 411 -15.48 25.02 31.06
C ASN A 411 -14.13 25.51 31.64
N ARG A 412 -13.90 26.84 31.67
CA ARG A 412 -12.72 27.48 32.29
C ARG A 412 -13.01 28.04 33.68
N LYS A 413 -14.22 27.86 34.21
CA LYS A 413 -14.61 28.37 35.53
C LYS A 413 -14.54 27.23 36.53
N GLY A 414 -13.69 27.37 37.53
CA GLY A 414 -13.52 26.40 38.61
C GLY A 414 -12.04 26.20 38.96
N ASN A 415 -11.77 25.77 40.20
CA ASN A 415 -10.41 25.44 40.62
C ASN A 415 -10.03 24.07 40.02
N HIS A 416 -9.06 24.07 39.10
CA HIS A 416 -8.52 22.86 38.46
C HIS A 416 -7.23 22.35 39.11
N ASN A 417 -6.81 22.93 40.25
CA ASN A 417 -5.61 22.51 40.95
C ASN A 417 -5.83 21.14 41.60
N ARG A 418 -4.81 20.29 41.56
CA ARG A 418 -4.85 18.96 42.19
C ARG A 418 -5.06 19.13 43.70
N LYS A 419 -6.04 18.41 44.25
CA LYS A 419 -6.36 18.41 45.69
C LYS A 419 -5.53 17.41 46.51
N LEU A 420 -4.68 16.62 45.85
CA LEU A 420 -3.84 15.62 46.50
C LEU A 420 -2.47 16.23 46.87
N PRO A 421 -1.92 15.90 48.05
CA PRO A 421 -0.55 16.22 48.41
C PRO A 421 0.48 15.71 47.39
N GLN A 422 1.58 16.44 47.22
CA GLN A 422 2.59 16.19 46.19
C GLN A 422 3.36 14.88 46.40
N ASP A 423 3.70 14.58 47.65
CA ASP A 423 4.30 13.33 48.12
C ASP A 423 3.44 12.09 47.79
N VAL A 424 2.12 12.21 47.97
CA VAL A 424 1.14 11.17 47.61
C VAL A 424 1.10 10.97 46.09
N ILE A 425 1.15 12.05 45.30
CA ILE A 425 1.17 12.00 43.82
C ILE A 425 2.44 11.31 43.30
N GLU A 426 3.58 11.60 43.92
CA GLU A 426 4.87 11.00 43.57
C GLU A 426 4.89 9.51 43.88
N LEU A 427 4.43 9.12 45.08
CA LEU A 427 4.31 7.72 45.47
C LEU A 427 3.34 6.97 44.56
N LEU A 428 2.19 7.56 44.24
CA LEU A 428 1.21 7.00 43.31
C LEU A 428 1.81 6.80 41.92
N SER A 429 2.56 7.79 41.41
CA SER A 429 3.22 7.71 40.10
C SER A 429 4.30 6.64 40.06
N LYS A 430 5.03 6.45 41.16
CA LYS A 430 6.03 5.39 41.33
C LYS A 430 5.40 4.01 41.22
N PHE A 431 4.33 3.73 41.99
CA PHE A 431 3.62 2.45 41.94
C PHE A 431 3.02 2.15 40.56
N ILE A 432 2.45 3.17 39.89
CA ILE A 432 1.96 3.00 38.52
C ILE A 432 3.12 2.64 37.58
N THR A 433 4.26 3.32 37.66
CA THR A 433 5.37 3.11 36.72
C THR A 433 6.11 1.78 36.98
N GLU A 434 6.37 1.47 38.24
CA GLU A 434 7.25 0.36 38.64
C GLU A 434 6.48 -0.95 38.82
N GLU A 435 5.23 -0.92 39.30
CA GLU A 435 4.44 -2.12 39.60
C GLU A 435 3.34 -2.40 38.57
N TYR A 436 2.71 -1.36 38.00
CA TYR A 436 1.65 -1.51 37.00
C TYR A 436 2.19 -1.50 35.56
N GLU A 437 3.01 -0.54 35.15
CA GLU A 437 3.54 -0.39 33.79
C GLU A 437 4.78 -1.28 33.53
N ASN A 438 4.71 -2.55 33.91
CA ASN A 438 5.80 -3.50 33.74
C ASN A 438 5.34 -4.82 33.10
N LYS A 439 6.30 -5.67 32.74
CA LYS A 439 6.06 -6.99 32.10
C LYS A 439 5.35 -8.00 32.99
N LYS A 440 5.30 -7.79 34.31
CA LYS A 440 4.60 -8.67 35.27
C LYS A 440 3.08 -8.51 35.18
N GLN A 441 2.59 -7.43 34.57
CA GLN A 441 1.17 -7.20 34.28
C GLN A 441 0.23 -7.35 35.49
N LYS A 442 0.65 -6.91 36.69
CA LYS A 442 -0.20 -6.94 37.89
C LYS A 442 -1.55 -6.26 37.63
N THR A 443 -2.60 -6.77 38.28
CA THR A 443 -3.96 -6.21 38.20
C THR A 443 -4.00 -4.85 38.89
N LYS A 444 -4.89 -3.96 38.43
CA LYS A 444 -5.06 -2.61 39.00
C LYS A 444 -5.33 -2.65 40.51
N GLN A 445 -6.15 -3.61 40.93
CA GLN A 445 -6.52 -3.81 42.33
C GLN A 445 -5.33 -4.30 43.18
N SER A 446 -4.48 -5.18 42.64
CA SER A 446 -3.28 -5.66 43.34
C SER A 446 -2.26 -4.54 43.55
N VAL A 447 -2.03 -3.69 42.54
CA VAL A 447 -1.11 -2.55 42.66
C VAL A 447 -1.65 -1.49 43.62
N TYR A 448 -2.97 -1.22 43.58
CA TYR A 448 -3.60 -0.30 44.53
C TYR A 448 -3.45 -0.80 45.98
N ALA A 449 -3.64 -2.10 46.24
CA ALA A 449 -3.46 -2.66 47.58
C ALA A 449 -1.99 -2.57 48.08
N SER A 450 -1.01 -2.64 47.19
CA SER A 450 0.40 -2.40 47.54
C SER A 450 0.66 -0.91 47.81
N PHE A 451 0.10 -0.02 46.99
CA PHE A 451 0.20 1.43 47.17
C PHE A 451 -0.40 1.87 48.51
N VAL A 452 -1.61 1.43 48.86
CA VAL A 452 -2.27 1.75 50.14
C VAL A 452 -1.42 1.29 51.33
N ARG A 453 -0.90 0.06 51.28
CA ARG A 453 0.01 -0.44 52.33
C ARG A 453 1.27 0.40 52.46
N SER A 454 1.86 0.83 51.34
CA SER A 454 3.03 1.72 51.35
C SER A 454 2.69 3.09 51.93
N CYS A 455 1.53 3.65 51.64
CA CYS A 455 1.08 4.92 52.24
C CYS A 455 0.95 4.79 53.76
N SER A 456 0.30 3.73 54.25
CA SER A 456 0.15 3.48 55.69
C SER A 456 1.49 3.28 56.38
N SER A 457 2.42 2.54 55.77
CA SER A 457 3.77 2.33 56.32
C SER A 457 4.66 3.58 56.28
N SER A 458 4.39 4.52 55.37
CA SER A 458 5.09 5.81 55.29
C SER A 458 4.46 6.90 56.17
N GLY A 459 3.46 6.56 57.00
CA GLY A 459 2.82 7.50 57.92
C GLY A 459 1.86 8.49 57.25
N ILE A 460 1.41 8.21 56.02
CA ILE A 460 0.44 9.04 55.31
C ILE A 460 -0.95 8.81 55.94
N PRO A 461 -1.64 9.87 56.40
CA PRO A 461 -2.98 9.77 56.99
C PRO A 461 -3.99 9.11 56.03
N GLU A 462 -4.90 8.28 56.56
CA GLU A 462 -5.88 7.54 55.75
C GLU A 462 -6.79 8.45 54.91
N ASP A 463 -7.10 9.65 55.40
CA ASP A 463 -7.91 10.66 54.70
C ASP A 463 -7.19 11.31 53.50
N GLN A 464 -5.86 11.17 53.44
CA GLN A 464 -5.03 11.65 52.34
C GLN A 464 -4.73 10.57 51.29
N ILE A 465 -5.05 9.30 51.57
CA ILE A 465 -4.87 8.21 50.63
C ILE A 465 -5.96 8.31 49.53
N PRO A 466 -5.59 8.43 48.25
CA PRO A 466 -6.55 8.57 47.18
C PRO A 466 -7.38 7.29 47.03
N SER A 467 -8.68 7.44 46.84
CA SER A 467 -9.58 6.32 46.58
C SER A 467 -9.15 5.50 45.36
N TYR A 468 -9.61 4.24 45.29
CA TYR A 468 -9.37 3.39 44.13
C TYR A 468 -9.83 4.06 42.82
N LYS A 469 -10.96 4.79 42.84
CA LYS A 469 -11.45 5.53 41.68
C LYS A 469 -10.44 6.59 41.21
N THR A 470 -9.90 7.37 42.14
CA THR A 470 -8.87 8.38 41.86
C THR A 470 -7.59 7.74 41.32
N PHE A 471 -7.16 6.60 41.88
CA PHE A 471 -6.02 5.82 41.39
C PHE A 471 -6.24 5.31 39.96
N ILE A 472 -7.44 4.81 39.65
CA ILE A 472 -7.82 4.40 38.28
C ILE A 472 -7.82 5.59 37.32
N ASP A 473 -8.30 6.75 37.74
CA ASP A 473 -8.33 7.93 36.88
C ASP A 473 -6.91 8.46 36.60
N GLU A 474 -5.96 8.34 37.55
CA GLU A 474 -4.54 8.61 37.27
C GLU A 474 -3.91 7.61 36.30
N ILE A 475 -4.29 6.33 36.33
CA ILE A 475 -3.89 5.36 35.29
C ILE A 475 -4.47 5.78 33.93
N LYS A 476 -5.75 6.15 33.86
CA LYS A 476 -6.41 6.56 32.59
C LYS A 476 -5.80 7.82 31.97
N LYS A 477 -5.19 8.70 32.77
CA LYS A 477 -4.48 9.89 32.30
C LYS A 477 -3.15 9.55 31.61
N ARG A 478 -2.60 8.34 31.77
CA ARG A 478 -1.35 7.91 31.10
C ARG A 478 -1.61 7.64 29.61
N PRO A 479 -0.63 7.91 28.71
CA PRO A 479 -0.79 7.59 27.30
C PRO A 479 -0.92 6.07 27.08
N LYS A 480 -2.10 5.62 26.66
CA LYS A 480 -2.46 4.20 26.53
C LYS A 480 -1.48 3.39 25.66
N HIS A 481 -0.96 3.99 24.58
CA HIS A 481 0.08 3.38 23.74
C HIS A 481 1.36 3.07 24.54
N THR A 482 1.82 4.00 25.39
CA THR A 482 3.04 3.80 26.21
C THR A 482 2.83 2.75 27.29
N GLU A 483 1.64 2.73 27.90
CA GLU A 483 1.24 1.73 28.89
C GLU A 483 1.26 0.32 28.29
N VAL A 484 0.56 0.11 27.17
CA VAL A 484 0.48 -1.20 26.49
C VAL A 484 1.83 -1.64 25.95
N LYS A 485 2.64 -0.70 25.44
CA LYS A 485 4.00 -1.01 25.00
C LYS A 485 4.88 -1.53 26.13
N LYS A 486 4.79 -0.94 27.32
CA LYS A 486 5.55 -1.37 28.50
C LYS A 486 5.02 -2.68 29.10
N ARG A 487 3.69 -2.88 29.11
CA ARG A 487 3.02 -4.05 29.72
C ARG A 487 3.03 -5.29 28.83
N SER A 488 2.69 -5.13 27.56
CA SER A 488 2.38 -6.21 26.62
C SER A 488 3.30 -6.22 25.39
N GLY A 489 4.27 -5.30 25.34
CA GLY A 489 5.28 -5.22 24.30
C GLY A 489 4.88 -4.41 23.07
N HIS A 490 5.82 -4.26 22.14
CA HIS A 490 5.65 -3.37 20.98
C HIS A 490 4.50 -3.80 20.05
N ARG A 491 4.23 -5.11 19.94
CA ARG A 491 3.17 -5.65 19.07
C ARG A 491 1.75 -5.31 19.53
N ALA A 492 1.48 -5.41 20.83
CA ALA A 492 0.17 -5.11 21.40
C ALA A 492 -0.15 -3.61 21.37
N ALA A 493 0.87 -2.75 21.36
CA ALA A 493 0.70 -1.30 21.31
C ALA A 493 0.30 -0.79 19.92
N TYR A 494 0.47 -1.59 18.86
CA TYR A 494 0.19 -1.17 17.48
C TYR A 494 -1.28 -0.83 17.23
N GLU A 495 -2.22 -1.54 17.86
CA GLU A 495 -3.66 -1.23 17.77
C GLU A 495 -4.01 0.13 18.38
N MET A 496 -3.13 0.69 19.21
CA MET A 496 -3.35 1.94 19.94
C MET A 496 -2.48 3.09 19.43
N GLU A 497 -1.70 2.89 18.37
CA GLU A 497 -1.09 4.01 17.66
C GLU A 497 -2.18 4.84 16.98
N ALA A 498 -2.01 6.17 16.96
CA ALA A 498 -2.97 7.05 16.30
C ALA A 498 -3.24 6.58 14.86
N PHE A 499 -4.52 6.47 14.51
CA PHE A 499 -4.96 6.26 13.14
C PHE A 499 -4.68 7.55 12.37
N TYR A 500 -3.68 7.51 11.48
CA TYR A 500 -3.42 8.61 10.56
C TYR A 500 -4.45 8.51 9.44
N TRP A 501 -5.34 9.49 9.37
CA TRP A 501 -6.30 9.66 8.28
C TRP A 501 -5.66 10.23 7.00
N GLU A 502 -4.42 10.71 7.08
CA GLU A 502 -3.72 11.31 5.94
C GLU A 502 -3.10 10.26 5.02
N LEU A 503 -3.60 10.24 3.77
CA LEU A 503 -2.87 9.78 2.60
C LEU A 503 -1.70 10.75 2.38
N GLU A 504 -0.56 10.50 3.01
CA GLU A 504 0.68 11.20 2.65
C GLU A 504 0.93 11.03 1.15
N LEU A 505 1.33 12.12 0.48
CA LEU A 505 1.80 12.13 -0.92
C LEU A 505 2.87 11.06 -1.22
N SER A 506 3.50 10.50 -0.18
CA SER A 506 4.57 9.51 -0.33
C SER A 506 4.14 8.20 -0.98
N THR A 507 2.90 7.74 -0.76
CA THR A 507 2.24 6.68 -1.54
C THR A 507 0.76 6.66 -1.13
N PRO A 508 -0.19 6.71 -2.07
CA PRO A 508 -1.58 6.46 -1.73
C PRO A 508 -1.70 5.02 -1.23
N ARG A 509 -2.22 4.83 -0.02
CA ARG A 509 -2.37 3.50 0.62
C ARG A 509 -3.23 2.54 -0.21
N HIS A 510 -3.95 3.07 -1.18
CA HIS A 510 -4.93 2.37 -2.00
C HIS A 510 -4.64 2.48 -3.50
N GLY A 511 -3.45 2.93 -3.91
CA GLY A 511 -3.18 3.21 -5.31
C GLY A 511 -3.97 4.42 -5.82
N ASP A 512 -3.72 4.75 -7.09
CA ASP A 512 -4.24 5.96 -7.75
C ASP A 512 -5.19 5.69 -8.92
N PHE A 513 -5.11 4.49 -9.49
CA PHE A 513 -5.91 4.08 -10.65
C PHE A 513 -6.12 2.56 -10.63
N PRO A 514 -7.10 2.01 -11.37
CA PRO A 514 -7.33 0.58 -11.43
C PRO A 514 -6.09 -0.18 -11.91
N PHE A 515 -5.79 -1.34 -11.31
CA PHE A 515 -4.59 -2.14 -11.54
C PHE A 515 -3.26 -1.50 -11.13
N HIS A 516 -3.25 -0.32 -10.52
CA HIS A 516 -2.03 0.26 -10.00
C HIS A 516 -1.44 -0.62 -8.88
N ILE A 517 -2.22 -0.83 -7.81
CA ILE A 517 -1.79 -1.61 -6.65
C ILE A 517 -2.83 -2.67 -6.35
N ALA A 518 -2.41 -3.93 -6.32
CA ALA A 518 -3.24 -5.04 -5.86
C ALA A 518 -2.59 -5.79 -4.69
N HIS A 519 -3.41 -6.38 -3.85
CA HIS A 519 -2.97 -7.20 -2.73
C HIS A 519 -3.27 -8.67 -2.99
N ILE A 520 -2.28 -9.54 -2.73
CA ILE A 520 -2.52 -10.98 -2.59
C ILE A 520 -2.50 -11.33 -1.11
N ASP A 521 -3.56 -12.00 -0.67
CA ASP A 521 -3.64 -12.53 0.68
C ASP A 521 -4.40 -13.86 0.70
N HIS A 522 -4.17 -14.63 1.76
CA HIS A 522 -4.70 -15.97 1.93
C HIS A 522 -5.45 -16.10 3.26
N THR A 523 -6.54 -16.87 3.28
CA THR A 523 -7.24 -17.20 4.53
C THR A 523 -7.85 -18.59 4.46
N GLU A 524 -7.89 -19.31 5.58
CA GLU A 524 -8.63 -20.57 5.68
C GLU A 524 -10.11 -20.26 5.89
N LEU A 525 -10.98 -20.75 5.00
CA LEU A 525 -12.40 -20.43 5.05
C LEU A 525 -13.07 -21.07 6.27
N ASP A 526 -13.99 -20.34 6.91
CA ASP A 526 -14.76 -20.79 8.08
C ASP A 526 -15.91 -21.75 7.67
N ILE A 527 -15.62 -22.79 6.87
CA ILE A 527 -16.60 -23.79 6.38
C ILE A 527 -15.98 -25.18 6.20
N GLU A 528 -16.68 -26.23 6.64
CA GLU A 528 -16.31 -27.63 6.41
C GLU A 528 -16.93 -28.13 5.10
N LEU A 529 -16.13 -28.81 4.27
CA LEU A 529 -16.56 -29.32 2.96
C LEU A 529 -16.49 -30.84 2.87
N ARG A 530 -17.30 -31.41 1.95
CA ARG A 530 -17.32 -32.85 1.65
C ARG A 530 -16.87 -33.14 0.22
N CYS A 531 -16.46 -34.39 0.02
CA CYS A 531 -16.18 -34.93 -1.30
C CYS A 531 -17.48 -35.13 -2.10
N SER A 532 -17.55 -34.61 -3.33
CA SER A 532 -18.68 -34.82 -4.24
C SER A 532 -18.99 -36.31 -4.49
N LYS A 533 -17.96 -37.17 -4.54
CA LYS A 533 -18.10 -38.59 -4.87
C LYS A 533 -18.40 -39.50 -3.68
N THR A 534 -17.79 -39.23 -2.52
CA THR A 534 -17.81 -40.16 -1.38
C THR A 534 -18.63 -39.65 -0.20
N GLY A 535 -19.04 -38.38 -0.20
CA GLY A 535 -19.69 -37.73 0.95
C GLY A 535 -18.79 -37.56 2.19
N LYS A 536 -17.52 -38.00 2.14
CA LYS A 536 -16.57 -37.85 3.24
C LYS A 536 -16.21 -36.39 3.47
N VAL A 537 -16.14 -35.95 4.73
CA VAL A 537 -15.66 -34.61 5.09
C VAL A 537 -14.16 -34.52 4.78
N LEU A 538 -13.78 -33.54 3.96
CA LEU A 538 -12.40 -33.32 3.49
C LEU A 538 -11.68 -32.18 4.22
N GLY A 539 -12.40 -31.41 5.02
CA GLY A 539 -11.88 -30.32 5.83
C GLY A 539 -12.24 -28.94 5.28
N ARG A 540 -11.51 -27.94 5.76
CA ARG A 540 -11.67 -26.54 5.38
C ARG A 540 -10.75 -26.18 4.20
N PRO A 541 -11.23 -25.45 3.19
CA PRO A 541 -10.41 -24.98 2.09
C PRO A 541 -9.71 -23.66 2.42
N TRP A 542 -8.63 -23.39 1.69
CA TRP A 542 -7.95 -22.09 1.67
C TRP A 542 -8.47 -21.24 0.52
N LEU A 543 -8.75 -19.97 0.81
CA LEU A 543 -9.07 -18.93 -0.14
C LEU A 543 -7.84 -18.06 -0.40
N THR A 544 -7.58 -17.78 -1.67
CA THR A 544 -6.60 -16.82 -2.16
C THR A 544 -7.33 -15.74 -2.93
N LEU A 545 -7.11 -14.47 -2.55
CA LEU A 545 -7.68 -13.32 -3.23
C LEU A 545 -6.59 -12.45 -3.83
N LEU A 546 -6.86 -11.91 -5.02
CA LEU A 546 -6.17 -10.76 -5.58
C LEU A 546 -7.15 -9.59 -5.63
N VAL A 547 -6.87 -8.53 -4.87
CA VAL A 547 -7.79 -7.41 -4.67
C VAL A 547 -7.15 -6.12 -5.15
N ASP A 548 -7.82 -5.39 -6.04
CA ASP A 548 -7.42 -4.06 -6.46
C ASP A 548 -7.62 -3.06 -5.31
N ALA A 549 -6.56 -2.35 -4.93
CA ALA A 549 -6.59 -1.49 -3.76
C ALA A 549 -7.39 -0.21 -4.01
N PHE A 550 -7.46 0.28 -5.25
CA PHE A 550 -8.07 1.56 -5.61
C PHE A 550 -9.59 1.43 -5.66
N THR A 551 -10.05 0.43 -6.41
CA THR A 551 -11.46 0.15 -6.68
C THR A 551 -12.09 -0.80 -5.67
N ARG A 552 -11.30 -1.47 -4.82
CA ARG A 552 -11.74 -2.62 -3.98
C ARG A 552 -12.21 -3.84 -4.75
N LYS A 553 -12.16 -3.82 -6.09
CA LYS A 553 -12.59 -4.93 -6.92
C LYS A 553 -11.78 -6.19 -6.62
N ILE A 554 -12.46 -7.32 -6.49
CA ILE A 554 -11.82 -8.63 -6.45
C ILE A 554 -11.46 -9.00 -7.89
N LEU A 555 -10.16 -8.96 -8.22
CA LEU A 555 -9.66 -9.26 -9.56
C LEU A 555 -9.63 -10.77 -9.83
N ALA A 556 -9.31 -11.56 -8.81
CA ALA A 556 -9.24 -13.00 -8.93
C ALA A 556 -9.42 -13.72 -7.59
N ILE A 557 -9.97 -14.94 -7.68
CA ILE A 557 -10.33 -15.82 -6.57
C ILE A 557 -9.89 -17.22 -6.90
N TYR A 558 -9.13 -17.83 -5.98
CA TYR A 558 -8.78 -19.24 -6.07
C TYR A 558 -9.02 -19.94 -4.74
N ILE A 559 -9.66 -21.10 -4.76
CA ILE A 559 -9.84 -21.94 -3.57
C ILE A 559 -9.18 -23.31 -3.77
N SER A 560 -8.57 -23.84 -2.72
CA SER A 560 -8.03 -25.21 -2.73
C SER A 560 -7.93 -25.79 -1.33
N TYR A 561 -7.94 -27.12 -1.19
CA TYR A 561 -7.65 -27.75 0.12
C TYR A 561 -6.19 -27.66 0.54
N ASP A 562 -5.28 -27.46 -0.40
CA ASP A 562 -3.86 -27.33 -0.09
C ASP A 562 -3.59 -25.96 0.55
N PRO A 563 -2.73 -25.91 1.60
CA PRO A 563 -2.29 -24.63 2.17
C PRO A 563 -1.61 -23.72 1.12
N PRO A 564 -1.58 -22.40 1.37
CA PRO A 564 -0.98 -21.43 0.46
C PRO A 564 0.45 -21.81 0.08
N SER A 565 0.73 -21.74 -1.21
CA SER A 565 2.02 -22.09 -1.79
C SER A 565 2.21 -21.31 -3.09
N TYR A 566 3.36 -21.44 -3.74
CA TYR A 566 3.55 -20.84 -5.06
C TYR A 566 2.43 -21.24 -6.05
N ARG A 567 1.81 -22.43 -5.90
CA ARG A 567 0.71 -22.90 -6.73
C ARG A 567 -0.52 -21.99 -6.60
N SER A 568 -0.93 -21.64 -5.38
CA SER A 568 -2.06 -20.74 -5.18
C SER A 568 -1.77 -19.34 -5.72
N CYS A 569 -0.53 -18.85 -5.55
CA CYS A 569 -0.09 -17.58 -6.14
C CYS A 569 -0.13 -17.61 -7.68
N MET A 570 0.30 -18.70 -8.32
CA MET A 570 0.25 -18.83 -9.79
C MET A 570 -1.18 -18.93 -10.30
N MET A 571 -2.04 -19.68 -9.62
CA MET A 571 -3.44 -19.83 -10.01
C MET A 571 -4.21 -18.51 -9.93
N VAL A 572 -4.02 -17.72 -8.87
CA VAL A 572 -4.71 -16.42 -8.77
C VAL A 572 -4.24 -15.43 -9.86
N LEU A 573 -2.97 -15.47 -10.25
CA LEU A 573 -2.46 -14.67 -11.38
C LEU A 573 -3.01 -15.16 -12.72
N ARG A 574 -3.14 -16.48 -12.92
CA ARG A 574 -3.79 -17.05 -14.12
C ARG A 574 -5.21 -16.54 -14.27
N ILE A 575 -5.99 -16.59 -13.20
CA ILE A 575 -7.39 -16.15 -13.19
C ILE A 575 -7.48 -14.65 -13.45
N CYS A 576 -6.55 -13.85 -12.91
CA CYS A 576 -6.49 -12.41 -13.19
C CYS A 576 -6.30 -12.14 -14.68
N VAL A 577 -5.34 -12.81 -15.33
CA VAL A 577 -5.12 -12.66 -16.78
C VAL A 577 -6.28 -13.22 -17.58
N GLN A 578 -6.84 -14.36 -17.19
CA GLN A 578 -8.02 -14.92 -17.87
C GLN A 578 -9.20 -13.92 -17.88
N ARG A 579 -9.46 -13.26 -16.75
CA ARG A 579 -10.61 -12.35 -16.58
C ARG A 579 -10.38 -10.96 -17.12
N HIS A 580 -9.14 -10.47 -17.04
CA HIS A 580 -8.83 -9.06 -17.27
C HIS A 580 -7.75 -8.85 -18.33
N SER A 581 -7.20 -9.94 -18.88
CA SER A 581 -6.09 -9.92 -19.84
C SER A 581 -4.90 -9.11 -19.35
N ARG A 582 -4.68 -8.94 -18.04
CA ARG A 582 -3.54 -8.18 -17.50
C ARG A 582 -3.24 -8.52 -16.06
N LEU A 583 -2.06 -8.10 -15.62
CA LEU A 583 -1.62 -8.14 -14.23
C LEU A 583 -1.50 -6.71 -13.66
N PRO A 584 -1.70 -6.53 -12.35
CA PRO A 584 -1.45 -5.25 -11.67
C PRO A 584 0.01 -4.79 -11.85
N GLN A 585 0.22 -3.48 -11.91
CA GLN A 585 1.57 -2.89 -11.96
C GLN A 585 2.34 -3.23 -10.69
N ILE A 586 1.67 -3.20 -9.54
CA ILE A 586 2.28 -3.46 -8.24
C ILE A 586 1.47 -4.47 -7.45
N ILE A 587 2.16 -5.50 -6.96
CA ILE A 587 1.56 -6.51 -6.09
C ILE A 587 2.16 -6.40 -4.70
N ILE A 588 1.29 -6.22 -3.71
CA ILE A 588 1.63 -6.20 -2.29
C ILE A 588 1.27 -7.53 -1.65
N THR A 589 2.24 -8.16 -0.99
CA THR A 589 2.06 -9.42 -0.27
C THR A 589 2.46 -9.28 1.20
N ASP A 590 2.13 -10.27 2.04
CA ASP A 590 2.78 -10.39 3.35
C ASP A 590 4.20 -11.00 3.20
N ASN A 591 4.75 -11.48 4.32
CA ASN A 591 6.04 -12.19 4.38
C ASN A 591 5.88 -13.72 4.39
N GLY A 592 4.78 -14.27 3.89
CA GLY A 592 4.59 -15.70 3.66
C GLY A 592 5.69 -16.28 2.79
N LYS A 593 6.08 -17.55 3.05
CA LYS A 593 7.19 -18.22 2.36
C LYS A 593 6.90 -18.44 0.87
N GLU A 594 5.64 -18.62 0.52
CA GLU A 594 5.09 -18.76 -0.82
C GLU A 594 5.47 -17.58 -1.73
N PHE A 595 5.52 -16.37 -1.19
CA PHE A 595 5.88 -15.16 -1.93
C PHE A 595 7.38 -14.99 -2.15
N TYR A 596 8.21 -15.87 -1.59
CA TYR A 596 9.66 -15.94 -1.86
C TYR A 596 10.01 -16.97 -2.95
N SER A 597 9.00 -17.60 -3.54
CA SER A 597 9.18 -18.52 -4.67
C SER A 597 9.84 -17.82 -5.85
N THR A 598 10.90 -18.43 -6.37
CA THR A 598 11.60 -17.96 -7.57
C THR A 598 10.67 -17.92 -8.77
N TYR A 599 9.73 -18.87 -8.88
CA TYR A 599 8.79 -18.91 -10.00
C TYR A 599 7.87 -17.70 -9.97
N PHE A 600 7.33 -17.37 -8.80
CA PHE A 600 6.43 -16.23 -8.61
C PHE A 600 7.16 -14.93 -8.91
N GLU A 601 8.35 -14.71 -8.32
CA GLU A 601 9.16 -13.52 -8.60
C GLU A 601 9.56 -13.42 -10.08
N THR A 602 9.89 -14.53 -10.74
CA THR A 602 10.27 -14.55 -12.17
C THR A 602 9.09 -14.18 -13.06
N LEU A 603 7.90 -14.72 -12.80
CA LEU A 603 6.71 -14.39 -13.57
C LEU A 603 6.38 -12.89 -13.44
N LEU A 604 6.41 -12.36 -12.21
CA LEU A 604 6.19 -10.93 -11.99
C LEU A 604 7.24 -10.08 -12.72
N ALA A 605 8.51 -10.50 -12.72
CA ALA A 605 9.56 -9.79 -13.45
C ALA A 605 9.33 -9.80 -14.98
N ILE A 606 8.93 -10.95 -15.55
CA ILE A 606 8.63 -11.08 -16.99
C ILE A 606 7.52 -10.11 -17.42
N PHE A 607 6.52 -9.92 -16.57
CA PHE A 607 5.40 -9.01 -16.82
C PHE A 607 5.59 -7.62 -16.19
N GLU A 608 6.83 -7.30 -15.77
CA GLU A 608 7.20 -6.01 -15.20
C GLU A 608 6.30 -5.57 -14.02
N CYS A 609 5.87 -6.52 -13.20
CA CYS A 609 5.12 -6.27 -11.98
C CYS A 609 6.07 -6.03 -10.80
N THR A 610 5.98 -4.87 -10.16
CA THR A 610 6.75 -4.57 -8.94
C THR A 610 6.19 -5.36 -7.76
N LEU A 611 7.04 -6.13 -7.09
CA LEU A 611 6.67 -6.88 -5.89
C LEU A 611 7.04 -6.10 -4.63
N LYS A 612 6.05 -5.72 -3.82
CA LYS A 612 6.22 -5.04 -2.53
C LYS A 612 5.83 -5.99 -1.39
N ARG A 613 6.63 -6.07 -0.32
CA ARG A 613 6.38 -6.94 0.85
C ARG A 613 6.17 -6.13 2.12
N ARG A 614 5.07 -6.39 2.81
CA ARG A 614 4.70 -5.71 4.05
C ARG A 614 5.71 -6.03 5.18
N PRO A 615 6.12 -5.05 6.01
CA PRO A 615 6.99 -5.31 7.15
C PRO A 615 6.34 -6.27 8.17
N PRO A 616 7.12 -7.13 8.84
CA PRO A 616 6.59 -8.03 9.86
C PRO A 616 5.94 -7.23 11.01
N ALA A 617 4.68 -7.51 11.33
CA ALA A 617 3.93 -6.97 12.46
C ALA A 617 3.37 -5.52 12.35
N LYS A 618 3.25 -4.93 11.15
CA LYS A 618 2.48 -3.67 10.97
C LYS A 618 1.13 -3.92 10.26
N PRO A 619 0.01 -4.05 11.01
CA PRO A 619 -1.33 -4.31 10.43
C PRO A 619 -1.88 -3.17 9.55
N ARG A 620 -1.23 -2.00 9.53
CA ARG A 620 -1.69 -0.85 8.73
C ARG A 620 -1.78 -1.17 7.23
N PHE A 621 -0.94 -2.03 6.66
CA PHE A 621 -1.05 -2.37 5.23
C PHE A 621 -2.04 -3.51 4.93
N SER A 622 -2.73 -4.03 5.95
CA SER A 622 -3.56 -5.24 5.85
C SER A 622 -5.06 -4.97 5.78
N SER A 623 -5.48 -3.71 6.00
CA SER A 623 -6.89 -3.36 6.19
C SER A 623 -7.81 -3.62 5.01
N VAL A 624 -7.29 -3.80 3.79
CA VAL A 624 -8.11 -4.05 2.59
C VAL A 624 -8.57 -5.49 2.57
N CYS A 625 -7.63 -6.45 2.50
CA CYS A 625 -7.94 -7.87 2.51
C CYS A 625 -8.57 -8.31 3.84
N GLU A 626 -8.13 -7.78 4.99
CA GLU A 626 -8.74 -8.14 6.29
C GLU A 626 -10.22 -7.77 6.36
N ARG A 627 -10.59 -6.56 5.94
CA ARG A 627 -12.00 -6.16 5.89
C ARG A 627 -12.78 -6.98 4.87
N LEU A 628 -12.16 -7.28 3.73
CA LEU A 628 -12.79 -8.11 2.72
C LEU A 628 -13.05 -9.52 3.22
N PHE A 629 -12.09 -10.18 3.88
CA PHE A 629 -12.30 -11.48 4.50
C PHE A 629 -13.40 -11.45 5.57
N GLY A 630 -13.44 -10.38 6.37
CA GLY A 630 -14.55 -10.15 7.29
C GLY A 630 -15.90 -10.10 6.56
N THR A 631 -15.95 -9.35 5.45
CA THR A 631 -17.14 -9.19 4.60
C THR A 631 -17.57 -10.51 3.97
N THR A 632 -16.64 -11.27 3.36
CA THR A 632 -16.89 -12.62 2.82
C THR A 632 -17.44 -13.55 3.89
N ASN A 633 -16.87 -13.52 5.10
CA ASN A 633 -17.37 -14.35 6.20
C ASN A 633 -18.80 -13.97 6.58
N THR A 634 -19.08 -12.67 6.78
CA THR A 634 -20.38 -12.21 7.27
C THR A 634 -21.49 -12.24 6.23
N GLN A 635 -21.21 -11.87 4.98
CA GLN A 635 -22.21 -11.75 3.93
C GLN A 635 -22.44 -13.07 3.18
N PHE A 636 -21.42 -13.94 3.11
CA PHE A 636 -21.49 -15.18 2.34
C PHE A 636 -21.39 -16.41 3.25
N LEU A 637 -20.25 -16.67 3.88
CA LEU A 637 -20.00 -17.98 4.54
C LEU A 637 -20.90 -18.28 5.73
N TYR A 638 -21.22 -17.30 6.58
CA TYR A 638 -22.05 -17.54 7.77
C TYR A 638 -23.51 -17.86 7.45
N ASN A 639 -23.94 -17.67 6.19
CA ASN A 639 -25.25 -18.08 5.71
C ASN A 639 -25.27 -19.55 5.23
N LEU A 640 -24.12 -20.21 5.13
CA LEU A 640 -23.99 -21.56 4.60
C LEU A 640 -24.04 -22.64 5.69
N ALA A 641 -24.69 -23.77 5.40
CA ALA A 641 -24.63 -24.96 6.24
C ALA A 641 -23.19 -25.52 6.32
N GLY A 642 -22.78 -25.99 7.50
CA GLY A 642 -21.40 -26.45 7.73
C GLY A 642 -20.39 -25.32 8.01
N ASN A 643 -20.84 -24.08 8.19
CA ASN A 643 -19.97 -23.00 8.65
C ASN A 643 -19.41 -23.29 10.06
N THR A 644 -18.21 -22.79 10.33
CA THR A 644 -17.49 -23.08 11.58
C THR A 644 -17.64 -21.98 12.63
N GLN A 645 -18.66 -21.12 12.56
CA GLN A 645 -18.81 -20.02 13.53
C GLN A 645 -18.91 -20.54 14.98
N ILE A 646 -19.61 -21.67 15.18
CA ILE A 646 -19.78 -22.28 16.50
C ILE A 646 -18.49 -22.87 17.09
N THR A 647 -17.48 -23.16 16.26
CA THR A 647 -16.20 -23.73 16.75
C THR A 647 -15.41 -22.72 17.59
N LYS A 648 -15.70 -21.42 17.44
CA LYS A 648 -15.18 -20.36 18.32
C LYS A 648 -15.72 -20.45 19.75
N LYS A 649 -16.84 -21.15 19.96
CA LYS A 649 -17.48 -21.41 21.27
C LYS A 649 -17.50 -22.91 21.57
N VAL A 650 -16.31 -23.54 21.64
CA VAL A 650 -16.12 -25.00 21.79
C VAL A 650 -17.03 -25.64 22.86
N ARG A 651 -17.27 -24.98 23.99
CA ARG A 651 -18.09 -25.48 25.10
C ARG A 651 -19.59 -25.62 24.78
N LEU A 652 -20.08 -24.99 23.72
CA LEU A 652 -21.47 -25.06 23.26
C LEU A 652 -21.66 -26.06 22.10
N MET A 653 -20.60 -26.74 21.67
CA MET A 653 -20.63 -27.63 20.51
C MET A 653 -21.18 -29.00 20.90
N THR A 654 -22.36 -29.35 20.38
CA THR A 654 -22.93 -30.70 20.46
C THR A 654 -22.78 -31.44 19.13
N LYS A 655 -23.12 -32.73 19.10
CA LYS A 655 -23.06 -33.54 17.86
C LYS A 655 -24.00 -33.00 16.77
N SER A 656 -25.18 -32.47 17.13
CA SER A 656 -26.17 -31.96 16.16
C SER A 656 -25.76 -30.65 15.49
N VAL A 657 -24.98 -29.82 16.19
CA VAL A 657 -24.52 -28.51 15.69
C VAL A 657 -23.07 -28.54 15.20
N ASN A 658 -22.45 -29.72 15.13
CA ASN A 658 -21.08 -29.86 14.67
C ASN A 658 -21.01 -29.56 13.15
N PRO A 659 -20.21 -28.56 12.72
CA PRO A 659 -20.11 -28.18 11.31
C PRO A 659 -19.74 -29.34 10.38
N LYS A 660 -18.94 -30.30 10.85
CA LYS A 660 -18.60 -31.49 10.07
C LYS A 660 -19.84 -32.30 9.70
N ASN A 661 -20.79 -32.43 10.61
CA ASN A 661 -22.03 -33.17 10.37
C ASN A 661 -22.99 -32.40 9.45
N LEU A 662 -22.99 -31.07 9.55
CA LEU A 662 -23.83 -30.17 8.74
C LEU A 662 -23.24 -29.81 7.37
N SER A 663 -22.00 -30.20 7.08
CA SER A 663 -21.38 -29.91 5.78
C SER A 663 -22.16 -30.58 4.65
N VAL A 664 -22.54 -29.79 3.64
CA VAL A 664 -23.25 -30.25 2.43
C VAL A 664 -22.57 -29.78 1.15
N TRP A 665 -21.65 -28.82 1.26
CA TRP A 665 -20.98 -28.19 0.14
C TRP A 665 -19.76 -28.99 -0.32
N THR A 666 -19.59 -29.08 -1.64
CA THR A 666 -18.37 -29.55 -2.30
C THR A 666 -17.47 -28.37 -2.64
N LEU A 667 -16.21 -28.63 -3.00
CA LEU A 667 -15.28 -27.55 -3.37
C LEU A 667 -15.73 -26.85 -4.66
N GLY A 668 -16.11 -27.60 -5.69
CA GLY A 668 -16.58 -27.03 -6.96
C GLY A 668 -17.81 -26.13 -6.78
N LEU A 669 -18.82 -26.60 -6.06
CA LEU A 669 -20.02 -25.80 -5.79
C LEU A 669 -19.71 -24.54 -5.00
N LEU A 670 -18.91 -24.64 -3.93
CA LEU A 670 -18.49 -23.46 -3.17
C LEU A 670 -17.76 -22.47 -4.08
N TYR A 671 -16.92 -22.94 -5.00
CA TYR A 671 -16.20 -22.10 -5.94
C TYR A 671 -17.16 -21.33 -6.87
N MET A 672 -18.16 -21.99 -7.45
CA MET A 672 -19.15 -21.31 -8.29
C MET A 672 -19.85 -20.17 -7.52
N TYR A 673 -20.43 -20.49 -6.37
CA TYR A 673 -21.19 -19.49 -5.60
C TYR A 673 -20.33 -18.36 -5.03
N ILE A 674 -19.09 -18.64 -4.58
CA ILE A 674 -18.21 -17.57 -4.09
C ILE A 674 -17.75 -16.67 -5.24
N THR A 675 -17.58 -17.20 -6.45
CA THR A 675 -17.25 -16.38 -7.62
C THR A 675 -18.41 -15.50 -8.07
N GLU A 676 -19.64 -16.03 -8.09
CA GLU A 676 -20.86 -15.25 -8.35
C GLU A 676 -21.02 -14.13 -7.31
N TRP A 677 -20.93 -14.47 -6.02
CA TRP A 677 -20.98 -13.48 -4.94
C TRP A 677 -19.93 -12.38 -5.13
N ALA A 678 -18.68 -12.75 -5.44
CA ALA A 678 -17.61 -11.78 -5.50
C ALA A 678 -17.62 -10.89 -6.75
N TYR A 679 -17.97 -11.47 -7.90
CA TYR A 679 -17.85 -10.80 -9.20
C TYR A 679 -19.12 -10.11 -9.65
N ASP A 680 -20.27 -10.52 -9.12
CA ASP A 680 -21.56 -9.94 -9.47
C ASP A 680 -22.15 -9.17 -8.30
N ILE A 681 -22.29 -9.81 -7.14
CA ILE A 681 -22.94 -9.18 -5.97
C ILE A 681 -22.03 -8.12 -5.35
N TYR A 682 -20.88 -8.52 -4.78
CA TYR A 682 -19.93 -7.61 -4.14
C TYR A 682 -19.45 -6.51 -5.09
N ASP A 683 -19.22 -6.85 -6.36
CA ASP A 683 -18.73 -5.92 -7.37
C ASP A 683 -19.73 -4.80 -7.70
N THR A 684 -21.03 -5.05 -7.53
CA THR A 684 -22.10 -4.07 -7.77
C THR A 684 -22.70 -3.48 -6.49
N THR A 685 -22.29 -3.96 -5.31
CA THR A 685 -22.75 -3.43 -4.03
C THR A 685 -22.03 -2.14 -3.67
N GLU A 686 -22.77 -1.15 -3.17
CA GLU A 686 -22.20 0.10 -2.68
C GLU A 686 -21.17 -0.15 -1.59
N HIS A 687 -19.99 0.47 -1.72
CA HIS A 687 -18.89 0.25 -0.80
C HIS A 687 -18.62 1.51 0.06
N PRO A 688 -18.67 1.43 1.41
CA PRO A 688 -18.49 2.60 2.28
C PRO A 688 -17.16 3.34 2.10
N ALA A 689 -16.08 2.59 1.79
CA ALA A 689 -14.76 3.19 1.53
C ALA A 689 -14.63 3.87 0.15
N LEU A 690 -15.64 3.74 -0.72
CA LEU A 690 -15.71 4.33 -2.06
C LEU A 690 -16.81 5.40 -2.14
N GLN A 691 -17.13 6.04 -1.00
CA GLN A 691 -18.12 7.12 -0.91
C GLN A 691 -19.50 6.72 -1.43
N GLY A 692 -19.88 5.45 -1.28
CA GLY A 692 -21.17 4.92 -1.73
C GLY A 692 -21.18 4.38 -3.16
N GLN A 693 -20.08 4.49 -3.92
CA GLN A 693 -19.98 3.86 -5.24
C GLN A 693 -19.67 2.37 -5.13
N SER A 694 -20.08 1.59 -6.12
CA SER A 694 -19.72 0.17 -6.22
C SER A 694 -18.30 -0.02 -6.77
N PRO A 695 -17.60 -1.13 -6.43
CA PRO A 695 -16.30 -1.45 -7.01
C PRO A 695 -16.27 -1.43 -8.54
N ARG A 696 -17.34 -1.91 -9.19
CA ARG A 696 -17.48 -1.92 -10.65
C ARG A 696 -17.52 -0.52 -11.23
N GLU A 697 -18.29 0.39 -10.65
CA GLU A 697 -18.40 1.78 -11.13
C GLU A 697 -17.08 2.53 -11.02
N VAL A 698 -16.40 2.43 -9.87
CA VAL A 698 -15.09 3.07 -9.65
C VAL A 698 -14.06 2.51 -10.62
N PHE A 699 -14.10 1.19 -10.87
CA PHE A 699 -13.23 0.55 -11.85
C PHE A 699 -13.46 1.06 -13.26
N LEU A 700 -14.70 1.06 -13.76
CA LEU A 700 -15.02 1.50 -15.12
C LEU A 700 -14.70 2.98 -15.32
N THR A 701 -15.06 3.82 -14.35
CA THR A 701 -14.76 5.26 -14.37
C THR A 701 -13.25 5.49 -14.35
N GLY A 702 -12.51 4.74 -13.51
CA GLY A 702 -11.06 4.82 -13.43
C GLY A 702 -10.37 4.39 -14.72
N ILE A 703 -10.89 3.38 -15.43
CA ILE A 703 -10.34 3.00 -16.75
C ILE A 703 -10.52 4.12 -17.77
N ASN A 704 -11.71 4.73 -17.83
CA ASN A 704 -11.97 5.85 -18.74
C ASN A 704 -11.10 7.08 -18.41
N GLN A 705 -10.89 7.36 -17.13
CA GLN A 705 -10.15 8.54 -16.69
C GLN A 705 -8.63 8.37 -16.81
N PHE A 706 -8.11 7.18 -16.51
CA PHE A 706 -6.67 6.96 -16.35
C PHE A 706 -6.05 6.12 -17.48
N GLY A 707 -6.85 5.63 -18.41
CA GLY A 707 -6.45 4.83 -19.56
C GLY A 707 -6.55 3.31 -19.34
N SER A 708 -6.79 2.59 -20.44
CA SER A 708 -6.91 1.14 -20.48
C SER A 708 -5.56 0.44 -20.46
N ARG A 709 -4.49 1.11 -20.89
CA ARG A 709 -3.10 0.62 -20.94
C ARG A 709 -2.97 -0.66 -21.76
N ASN A 710 -3.33 -0.59 -23.03
CA ASN A 710 -3.35 -1.75 -23.92
C ASN A 710 -1.99 -2.47 -24.05
N SER A 711 -0.87 -1.76 -23.84
CA SER A 711 0.50 -2.32 -23.78
C SER A 711 0.74 -3.31 -22.62
N ARG A 712 -0.19 -3.33 -21.65
CA ARG A 712 -0.17 -4.24 -20.49
C ARG A 712 -1.07 -5.47 -20.70
N LEU A 713 -1.71 -5.59 -21.85
CA LEU A 713 -2.53 -6.75 -22.16
C LEU A 713 -1.65 -8.00 -22.37
N ILE A 714 -2.10 -9.12 -21.81
CA ILE A 714 -1.44 -10.42 -21.81
C ILE A 714 -2.45 -11.40 -22.40
N PRO A 715 -2.13 -12.06 -23.53
CA PRO A 715 -2.98 -13.11 -24.07
C PRO A 715 -2.99 -14.31 -23.11
N TYR A 716 -4.18 -14.84 -22.83
CA TYR A 716 -4.34 -16.05 -22.04
C TYR A 716 -4.18 -17.30 -22.92
N ASP A 717 -2.96 -17.52 -23.43
CA ASP A 717 -2.61 -18.62 -24.33
C ASP A 717 -1.84 -19.75 -23.60
N ASP A 718 -1.51 -20.82 -24.33
CA ASP A 718 -0.72 -21.93 -23.79
C ASP A 718 0.67 -21.50 -23.34
N ASN A 719 1.29 -20.51 -23.98
CA ASN A 719 2.58 -19.99 -23.55
C ASN A 719 2.48 -19.37 -22.16
N PHE A 720 1.47 -18.53 -21.92
CA PHE A 720 1.20 -17.94 -20.61
C PHE A 720 0.89 -19.02 -19.55
N ARG A 721 0.06 -20.01 -19.92
CA ARG A 721 -0.22 -21.19 -19.06
C ARG A 721 1.05 -21.95 -18.72
N ILE A 722 1.98 -22.13 -19.66
CA ILE A 722 3.26 -22.79 -19.42
C ILE A 722 4.19 -21.91 -18.58
N LEU A 723 4.26 -20.60 -18.81
CA LEU A 723 5.09 -19.65 -18.04
C LEU A 723 4.74 -19.60 -16.55
N THR A 724 3.50 -19.91 -16.21
CA THR A 724 2.99 -19.99 -14.84
C THR A 724 3.27 -21.35 -14.17
N LEU A 725 3.86 -22.32 -14.89
CA LEU A 725 4.32 -23.60 -14.34
C LEU A 725 5.72 -23.48 -13.70
N PRO A 726 6.05 -24.26 -12.66
CA PRO A 726 7.39 -24.31 -12.08
C PRO A 726 8.44 -24.84 -13.07
N THR A 727 9.71 -24.59 -12.77
CA THR A 727 10.88 -25.06 -13.51
C THR A 727 11.89 -25.71 -12.56
N THR A 728 12.98 -26.29 -13.06
CA THR A 728 14.06 -26.79 -12.19
C THR A 728 14.85 -25.62 -11.58
N LYS A 729 15.68 -25.89 -10.56
CA LYS A 729 16.57 -24.87 -9.95
C LYS A 729 17.45 -24.13 -10.96
N LYS A 730 17.80 -24.76 -12.09
CA LYS A 730 18.64 -24.18 -13.13
C LYS A 730 17.84 -23.60 -14.31
N GLY A 731 16.51 -23.71 -14.31
CA GLY A 731 15.67 -23.33 -15.45
C GLY A 731 15.71 -24.31 -16.64
N LYS A 732 16.76 -25.15 -16.70
CA LYS A 732 17.13 -25.96 -17.87
C LYS A 732 17.34 -27.43 -17.51
N ALA A 733 17.24 -28.30 -18.50
CA ALA A 733 17.63 -29.71 -18.42
C ALA A 733 18.41 -30.14 -19.68
N LEU A 734 19.32 -31.10 -19.50
CA LEU A 734 20.04 -31.74 -20.61
C LEU A 734 19.11 -32.71 -21.34
N VAL A 735 19.05 -32.60 -22.67
CA VAL A 735 18.42 -33.61 -23.52
C VAL A 735 19.35 -34.82 -23.65
N GLN A 736 18.99 -35.93 -23.01
CA GLN A 736 19.74 -37.18 -23.04
C GLN A 736 19.27 -38.07 -24.20
N PRO A 737 20.17 -38.53 -25.08
CA PRO A 737 19.83 -39.45 -26.16
C PRO A 737 19.07 -40.68 -25.66
N GLY A 738 17.93 -40.99 -26.30
CA GLY A 738 17.09 -42.14 -25.97
C GLY A 738 16.35 -42.09 -24.62
N LYS A 739 16.51 -41.02 -23.84
CA LYS A 739 15.84 -40.85 -22.52
C LYS A 739 15.08 -39.52 -22.39
N GLY A 740 15.44 -38.51 -23.17
CA GLY A 740 14.82 -37.19 -23.14
C GLY A 740 15.38 -36.34 -22.00
N ILE A 741 14.54 -35.56 -21.34
CA ILE A 741 14.95 -34.65 -20.25
C ILE A 741 14.65 -35.26 -18.89
N LYS A 742 15.37 -34.82 -17.85
CA LYS A 742 15.18 -35.30 -16.48
C LYS A 742 14.77 -34.16 -15.53
N ILE A 743 13.61 -34.31 -14.88
CA ILE A 743 13.07 -33.37 -13.90
C ILE A 743 12.69 -34.13 -12.62
N ASP A 744 13.22 -33.72 -11.47
CA ASP A 744 12.94 -34.33 -10.16
C ASP A 744 12.96 -35.87 -10.19
N ASN A 745 14.07 -36.40 -10.68
CA ASN A 745 14.36 -37.83 -10.88
C ASN A 745 13.51 -38.59 -11.91
N LYS A 746 12.55 -37.96 -12.58
CA LYS A 746 11.70 -38.54 -13.63
C LYS A 746 12.23 -38.19 -15.02
N TYR A 747 12.23 -39.15 -15.94
CA TYR A 747 12.50 -38.86 -17.35
C TYR A 747 11.21 -38.49 -18.09
N TYR A 748 11.33 -37.53 -19.00
CA TYR A 748 10.25 -37.08 -19.90
C TYR A 748 10.72 -37.09 -21.34
N TRP A 749 9.87 -37.57 -22.24
CA TRP A 749 10.18 -37.78 -23.65
C TRP A 749 9.26 -36.99 -24.57
N ASN A 750 9.84 -36.46 -25.64
CA ASN A 750 9.17 -35.94 -26.83
C ASN A 750 9.99 -36.34 -28.07
N GLN A 751 9.32 -36.56 -29.21
CA GLN A 751 9.96 -36.99 -30.47
C GLN A 751 11.01 -35.99 -30.98
N THR A 752 10.82 -34.68 -30.75
CA THR A 752 11.76 -33.61 -31.15
C THR A 752 13.16 -33.77 -30.57
N PHE A 753 13.32 -34.49 -29.46
CA PHE A 753 14.64 -34.76 -28.86
C PHE A 753 15.53 -35.68 -29.71
N ARG A 754 15.00 -36.30 -30.76
CA ARG A 754 15.79 -37.05 -31.74
C ARG A 754 16.56 -36.15 -32.70
N ASP A 755 16.18 -34.90 -32.85
CA ASP A 755 16.88 -33.95 -33.71
C ASP A 755 18.35 -33.80 -33.24
N PRO A 756 19.35 -34.04 -34.10
CA PRO A 756 20.76 -33.89 -33.77
C PRO A 756 21.13 -32.49 -33.23
N ASN A 757 20.43 -31.44 -33.66
CA ASN A 757 20.65 -30.06 -33.19
C ASN A 757 20.11 -29.82 -31.77
N VAL A 758 19.20 -30.68 -31.30
CA VAL A 758 18.58 -30.60 -29.97
C VAL A 758 19.22 -31.61 -29.02
N SER A 759 19.57 -32.79 -29.52
CA SER A 759 20.20 -33.85 -28.74
C SER A 759 21.47 -33.34 -28.05
N ARG A 760 21.66 -33.71 -26.78
CA ARG A 760 22.81 -33.30 -25.95
C ARG A 760 22.92 -31.80 -25.69
N THR A 761 21.89 -31.01 -26.00
CA THR A 761 21.82 -29.59 -25.64
C THR A 761 21.02 -29.36 -24.35
N GLN A 762 21.17 -28.18 -23.75
CA GLN A 762 20.38 -27.74 -22.59
C GLN A 762 19.15 -26.97 -23.07
N VAL A 763 17.96 -27.46 -22.73
CA VAL A 763 16.69 -26.81 -23.08
C VAL A 763 16.01 -26.25 -21.83
N ASN A 764 15.27 -25.15 -21.97
CA ASN A 764 14.44 -24.67 -20.86
C ASN A 764 13.32 -25.68 -20.59
N VAL A 765 13.00 -25.90 -19.33
CA VAL A 765 11.99 -26.90 -18.95
C VAL A 765 11.01 -26.34 -17.94
N ARG A 766 9.79 -26.85 -17.98
CA ARG A 766 8.75 -26.61 -16.97
C ARG A 766 7.98 -27.90 -16.72
N TYR A 767 7.34 -28.04 -15.56
CA TYR A 767 6.58 -29.26 -15.24
C TYR A 767 5.22 -28.91 -14.65
N ASP A 768 4.21 -29.76 -14.89
CA ASP A 768 2.86 -29.50 -14.39
C ASP A 768 2.71 -29.97 -12.93
N PRO A 769 2.46 -29.06 -11.96
CA PRO A 769 2.32 -29.42 -10.57
C PRO A 769 0.98 -30.09 -10.25
N PHE A 770 0.03 -30.12 -11.19
CA PHE A 770 -1.24 -30.83 -11.09
C PHE A 770 -1.26 -32.11 -11.93
N ASN A 771 -0.20 -32.37 -12.72
CA ASN A 771 -0.04 -33.57 -13.55
C ASN A 771 1.43 -33.98 -13.67
N ALA A 772 1.89 -34.81 -12.74
CA ALA A 772 3.27 -35.32 -12.71
C ALA A 772 3.69 -36.13 -13.96
N GLY A 773 2.71 -36.59 -14.75
CA GLY A 773 2.95 -37.27 -16.02
C GLY A 773 3.41 -36.34 -17.16
N VAL A 774 3.23 -35.02 -17.02
CA VAL A 774 3.46 -34.04 -18.08
C VAL A 774 4.53 -33.02 -17.67
N ALA A 775 5.42 -32.73 -18.62
CA ALA A 775 6.36 -31.62 -18.55
C ALA A 775 6.44 -30.93 -19.91
N TYR A 776 7.11 -29.79 -19.98
CA TYR A 776 7.30 -29.01 -21.19
C TYR A 776 8.77 -28.69 -21.38
N ALA A 777 9.23 -28.76 -22.62
CA ALA A 777 10.58 -28.37 -23.03
C ALA A 777 10.52 -27.30 -24.11
N TYR A 778 11.38 -26.30 -24.02
CA TYR A 778 11.49 -25.27 -25.06
C TYR A 778 12.51 -25.70 -26.12
N VAL A 779 12.03 -26.06 -27.30
CA VAL A 779 12.82 -26.64 -28.39
C VAL A 779 12.50 -25.86 -29.66
N GLN A 780 13.53 -25.39 -30.38
CA GLN A 780 13.38 -24.73 -31.69
C GLN A 780 12.35 -23.58 -31.71
N GLY A 781 12.30 -22.79 -30.63
CA GLY A 781 11.43 -21.61 -30.55
C GLY A 781 10.02 -21.88 -30.00
N ILE A 782 9.66 -23.13 -29.72
CA ILE A 782 8.32 -23.50 -29.22
C ILE A 782 8.39 -24.36 -27.95
N TRP A 783 7.34 -24.30 -27.14
CA TRP A 783 7.17 -25.25 -26.03
C TRP A 783 6.53 -26.53 -26.54
N VAL A 784 7.19 -27.67 -26.28
CA VAL A 784 6.68 -29.00 -26.63
C VAL A 784 6.32 -29.79 -25.37
N GLU A 785 5.16 -30.44 -25.39
CA GLU A 785 4.72 -31.34 -24.32
C GLU A 785 5.58 -32.61 -24.31
N CYS A 786 6.03 -33.01 -23.11
CA CYS A 786 6.84 -34.19 -22.86
C CYS A 786 6.12 -35.10 -21.87
N ILE A 787 6.06 -36.40 -22.18
CA ILE A 787 5.39 -37.40 -21.33
C ILE A 787 6.41 -38.17 -20.49
N SER A 788 6.05 -38.48 -19.25
CA SER A 788 6.91 -39.25 -18.34
C SER A 788 7.13 -40.69 -18.80
N GLU A 789 8.29 -41.27 -18.49
CA GLU A 789 8.59 -42.70 -18.70
C GLU A 789 7.57 -43.65 -18.03
N TYR A 790 6.91 -43.22 -16.94
CA TYR A 790 5.81 -43.93 -16.27
C TYR A 790 4.49 -43.16 -16.40
N TYR A 791 4.21 -42.61 -17.60
CA TYR A 791 3.02 -41.77 -17.86
C TYR A 791 1.70 -42.35 -17.33
N PRO A 792 1.34 -43.64 -17.55
CA PRO A 792 0.07 -44.18 -17.06
C PRO A 792 -0.12 -44.09 -15.53
N LEU A 793 0.98 -44.13 -14.78
CA LEU A 793 0.96 -44.08 -13.31
C LEU A 793 0.97 -42.65 -12.77
N PHE A 794 1.63 -41.73 -13.48
CA PHE A 794 1.77 -40.33 -13.05
C PHE A 794 0.75 -39.37 -13.67
N ARG A 795 0.05 -39.76 -14.74
CA ARG A 795 -0.95 -38.91 -15.39
C ARG A 795 -2.03 -38.50 -14.37
N GLY A 796 -2.23 -37.19 -14.25
CA GLY A 796 -3.25 -36.59 -13.39
C GLY A 796 -2.97 -36.64 -11.89
N ARG A 797 -1.74 -36.98 -11.49
CA ARG A 797 -1.26 -36.99 -10.09
C ARG A 797 -0.60 -35.65 -9.77
N SER A 798 -0.93 -35.05 -8.62
CA SER A 798 -0.37 -33.74 -8.25
C SER A 798 1.04 -33.85 -7.68
N GLU A 799 1.82 -32.78 -7.77
CA GLU A 799 3.12 -32.66 -7.10
C GLU A 799 3.00 -32.92 -5.58
N LYS A 800 1.88 -32.49 -4.97
CA LYS A 800 1.62 -32.69 -3.55
C LYS A 800 1.42 -34.17 -3.21
N GLU A 801 0.65 -34.88 -4.02
CA GLU A 801 0.48 -36.33 -3.92
C GLU A 801 1.83 -37.05 -4.04
N ILE A 802 2.65 -36.66 -5.04
CA ILE A 802 3.99 -37.22 -5.23
C ILE A 802 4.92 -36.94 -4.04
N GLN A 803 4.85 -35.75 -3.44
CA GLN A 803 5.61 -35.41 -2.24
C GLN A 803 5.21 -36.27 -1.04
N LEU A 804 3.91 -36.50 -0.83
CA LEU A 804 3.40 -37.37 0.24
C LEU A 804 3.84 -38.81 0.02
N ALA A 805 3.70 -39.33 -1.20
CA ALA A 805 4.16 -40.67 -1.57
C ALA A 805 5.67 -40.84 -1.31
N THR A 806 6.46 -39.83 -1.69
CA THR A 806 7.91 -39.81 -1.45
C THR A 806 8.23 -39.76 0.04
N ALA A 807 7.46 -39.02 0.85
CA ALA A 807 7.66 -38.93 2.29
C ALA A 807 7.34 -40.25 3.00
N GLU A 808 6.26 -40.93 2.60
CA GLU A 808 5.89 -42.23 3.16
C GLU A 808 6.94 -43.30 2.82
N LEU A 809 7.39 -43.35 1.56
CA LEU A 809 8.50 -44.21 1.14
C LEU A 809 9.78 -43.97 1.94
N LYS A 810 10.14 -42.69 2.20
CA LYS A 810 11.30 -42.35 3.04
C LYS A 810 11.13 -42.86 4.46
N LYS A 811 9.92 -42.76 5.02
CA LYS A 811 9.62 -43.24 6.38
C LYS A 811 9.74 -44.76 6.47
N GLN A 812 9.21 -45.49 5.48
CA GLN A 812 9.38 -46.95 5.40
C GLN A 812 10.86 -47.33 5.32
N MET A 813 11.65 -46.63 4.50
CA MET A 813 13.09 -46.92 4.33
C MET A 813 13.95 -46.48 5.52
N GLN A 814 13.57 -45.44 6.25
CA GLN A 814 14.27 -45.02 7.49
C GLN A 814 14.23 -46.11 8.56
N ASN A 815 13.17 -46.92 8.61
CA ASN A 815 13.08 -48.08 9.50
C ASN A 815 14.06 -49.20 9.12
N HIS A 816 14.64 -49.18 7.90
CA HIS A 816 15.53 -50.21 7.36
C HIS A 816 17.00 -49.77 7.18
N ALA A 817 17.41 -48.70 7.86
CA ALA A 817 18.77 -48.15 7.93
C ALA A 817 19.39 -47.65 6.58
N SER A 818 19.75 -46.35 6.60
CA SER A 818 20.58 -45.56 5.67
C SER A 818 19.86 -44.56 4.75
N SER A 819 20.55 -43.43 4.50
CA SER A 819 20.15 -42.31 3.65
C SER A 819 20.07 -42.74 2.17
N TYR A 820 18.92 -43.24 1.74
CA TYR A 820 18.70 -43.70 0.37
C TYR A 820 18.04 -42.64 -0.53
N LYS A 821 18.52 -42.53 -1.78
CA LYS A 821 17.92 -41.66 -2.81
C LYS A 821 16.86 -42.45 -3.59
N ILE A 822 15.58 -42.10 -3.42
CA ILE A 822 14.45 -42.76 -4.08
C ILE A 822 14.55 -42.60 -5.62
N ARG A 823 14.48 -43.72 -6.33
CA ARG A 823 14.44 -43.76 -7.81
C ARG A 823 13.01 -43.63 -8.32
N CYS A 824 12.83 -43.15 -9.56
CA CYS A 824 11.51 -42.98 -10.18
C CYS A 824 10.71 -44.28 -10.26
N LYS A 825 11.37 -45.38 -10.62
CA LYS A 825 10.75 -46.71 -10.67
C LYS A 825 10.12 -47.12 -9.33
N GLN A 826 10.86 -46.97 -8.22
CA GLN A 826 10.37 -47.29 -6.88
C GLN A 826 9.17 -46.43 -6.48
N LEU A 827 9.20 -45.15 -6.84
CA LEU A 827 8.06 -44.25 -6.62
C LEU A 827 6.83 -44.68 -7.43
N ALA A 828 7.02 -45.06 -8.70
CA ALA A 828 5.94 -45.52 -9.57
C ALA A 828 5.34 -46.86 -9.07
N GLU A 829 6.19 -47.79 -8.63
CA GLU A 829 5.78 -49.07 -8.02
C GLU A 829 4.98 -48.85 -6.74
N PHE A 830 5.43 -47.95 -5.86
CA PHE A 830 4.66 -47.58 -4.67
C PHE A 830 3.32 -46.96 -5.03
N MET A 831 3.26 -46.03 -5.98
CA MET A 831 2.00 -45.41 -6.41
C MET A 831 0.97 -46.42 -6.94
N ALA A 832 1.42 -47.58 -7.41
CA ALA A 832 0.58 -48.70 -7.86
C ALA A 832 0.24 -49.71 -6.74
N SER A 833 0.79 -49.55 -5.53
CA SER A 833 0.52 -50.45 -4.41
C SER A 833 -0.79 -50.12 -3.71
N THR A 834 -1.40 -51.12 -3.07
CA THR A 834 -2.60 -50.96 -2.24
C THR A 834 -2.35 -50.09 -1.01
N GLU A 835 -1.16 -50.17 -0.43
CA GLU A 835 -0.73 -49.33 0.70
C GLU A 835 -0.72 -47.83 0.34
N ALA A 836 -0.32 -47.48 -0.88
CA ALA A 836 -0.38 -46.10 -1.35
C ALA A 836 -1.82 -45.61 -1.54
N GLU A 837 -2.76 -46.51 -1.88
CA GLU A 837 -4.18 -46.17 -1.94
C GLU A 837 -4.66 -45.67 -0.58
N GLU A 838 -4.38 -46.40 0.50
CA GLU A 838 -4.78 -46.02 1.85
C GLU A 838 -4.10 -44.74 2.34
N ALA A 839 -2.77 -44.65 2.17
CA ALA A 839 -1.98 -43.53 2.65
C ALA A 839 -2.29 -42.21 1.92
N LEU A 840 -2.64 -42.28 0.63
CA LEU A 840 -2.83 -41.10 -0.23
C LEU A 840 -4.30 -40.80 -0.52
N LEU A 841 -5.25 -41.66 -0.12
CA LEU A 841 -6.68 -41.54 -0.45
C LEU A 841 -7.22 -40.13 -0.18
N THR A 842 -6.92 -39.58 0.99
CA THR A 842 -7.44 -38.26 1.37
C THR A 842 -6.89 -37.15 0.47
N GLN A 843 -5.61 -37.20 0.07
CA GLN A 843 -5.06 -36.22 -0.87
C GLN A 843 -5.65 -36.41 -2.27
N ARG A 844 -5.82 -37.65 -2.74
CA ARG A 844 -6.45 -37.96 -4.04
C ARG A 844 -7.87 -37.42 -4.14
N LEU A 845 -8.66 -37.57 -3.08
CA LEU A 845 -10.01 -36.98 -3.02
C LEU A 845 -9.97 -35.45 -3.06
N LYS A 846 -9.03 -34.83 -2.34
CA LYS A 846 -8.83 -33.36 -2.38
C LYS A 846 -8.40 -32.87 -3.76
N ASP A 847 -7.47 -33.55 -4.40
CA ASP A 847 -6.99 -33.22 -5.74
C ASP A 847 -8.09 -33.40 -6.79
N LEU A 848 -8.96 -34.41 -6.62
CA LEU A 848 -10.13 -34.59 -7.47
C LEU A 848 -11.13 -33.44 -7.31
N GLN A 849 -11.38 -32.96 -6.09
CA GLN A 849 -12.22 -31.77 -5.87
C GLN A 849 -11.57 -30.50 -6.45
N ASN A 850 -10.25 -30.34 -6.35
CA ASN A 850 -9.55 -29.21 -6.97
C ASN A 850 -9.68 -29.23 -8.51
N LYS A 851 -9.82 -30.40 -9.14
CA LYS A 851 -10.06 -30.48 -10.60
C LYS A 851 -11.43 -29.90 -10.99
N GLU A 852 -12.45 -30.03 -10.13
CA GLU A 852 -13.76 -29.38 -10.36
C GLU A 852 -13.60 -27.85 -10.42
N VAL A 853 -12.73 -27.27 -9.57
CA VAL A 853 -12.40 -25.83 -9.62
C VAL A 853 -11.77 -25.47 -10.98
N PHE A 854 -10.85 -26.29 -11.50
CA PHE A 854 -10.25 -26.04 -12.82
C PHE A 854 -11.26 -26.15 -13.96
N GLN A 855 -12.21 -27.09 -13.90
CA GLN A 855 -13.28 -27.20 -14.88
C GLN A 855 -14.16 -25.94 -14.90
N ILE A 856 -14.56 -25.45 -13.72
CA ILE A 856 -15.31 -24.19 -13.59
C ILE A 856 -14.50 -23.02 -14.18
N MET A 857 -13.21 -22.96 -13.87
CA MET A 857 -12.32 -21.93 -14.42
C MET A 857 -12.28 -21.98 -15.95
N ASP A 858 -12.23 -23.17 -16.54
CA ASP A 858 -12.20 -23.36 -18.00
C ASP A 858 -13.60 -23.21 -18.65
N GLY A 859 -14.64 -22.89 -17.88
CA GLY A 859 -16.03 -22.73 -18.35
C GLY A 859 -16.80 -24.04 -18.57
N ASP A 860 -16.23 -25.17 -18.13
CA ASP A 860 -16.86 -26.49 -18.22
C ASP A 860 -17.71 -26.77 -16.97
N LEU A 861 -19.03 -26.70 -17.13
CA LEU A 861 -20.02 -27.00 -16.09
C LEU A 861 -20.60 -28.42 -16.18
N SER A 862 -20.16 -29.25 -17.13
CA SER A 862 -20.87 -30.49 -17.51
C SER A 862 -20.89 -31.56 -16.41
N ASN A 863 -19.97 -31.48 -15.44
CA ASN A 863 -19.76 -32.49 -14.39
C ASN A 863 -20.08 -32.01 -12.97
N ILE A 864 -20.64 -30.80 -12.81
CA ILE A 864 -20.94 -30.22 -11.50
C ILE A 864 -22.40 -30.48 -11.18
N ASN A 865 -22.74 -31.76 -10.98
CA ASN A 865 -24.08 -32.14 -10.53
C ASN A 865 -24.02 -32.61 -9.07
N PRO A 866 -24.59 -31.85 -8.09
CA PRO A 866 -24.70 -32.31 -6.71
C PRO A 866 -25.61 -33.53 -6.55
N TYR A 867 -26.43 -33.87 -7.57
CA TYR A 867 -27.56 -34.76 -7.47
C TYR A 867 -27.46 -36.03 -8.31
N SER A 868 -26.33 -36.30 -8.99
CA SER A 868 -26.20 -37.50 -9.85
C SER A 868 -26.31 -38.84 -9.10
N ASN A 869 -26.20 -38.84 -7.76
CA ASN A 869 -26.34 -40.04 -6.94
C ASN A 869 -27.73 -40.21 -6.30
N LEU A 870 -28.73 -39.40 -6.65
CA LEU A 870 -30.11 -39.65 -6.18
C LEU A 870 -30.77 -40.82 -6.91
N GLU A 871 -30.29 -41.23 -8.08
CA GLU A 871 -30.83 -42.38 -8.83
C GLU A 871 -30.28 -43.74 -8.34
N ASP A 872 -29.13 -43.77 -7.65
CA ASP A 872 -28.51 -45.02 -7.18
C ASP A 872 -28.87 -45.41 -5.73
N ILE A 873 -29.78 -44.67 -5.07
CA ILE A 873 -30.27 -45.00 -3.72
C ILE A 873 -31.59 -45.82 -3.75
N GLU A 874 -32.20 -46.04 -4.92
CA GLU A 874 -33.40 -46.88 -5.06
C GLU A 874 -33.13 -48.39 -5.29
N LEU A 875 -31.88 -48.85 -5.27
CA LEU A 875 -31.53 -50.27 -5.51
C LEU A 875 -30.99 -51.04 -4.29
N SER A 876 -31.37 -50.66 -3.07
CA SER A 876 -31.11 -51.51 -1.88
C SER A 876 -32.26 -51.60 -0.87
N ASN A 877 -33.52 -51.42 -1.31
CA ASN A 877 -34.70 -51.59 -0.45
C ASN A 877 -35.50 -52.87 -0.79
N GLN A 878 -34.82 -54.01 -1.02
CA GLN A 878 -35.49 -55.32 -1.08
C GLN A 878 -35.33 -56.20 0.17
N ASP A 879 -34.56 -55.80 1.19
CA ASP A 879 -34.33 -56.65 2.37
C ASP A 879 -34.93 -56.14 3.70
N ILE A 880 -35.97 -55.30 3.66
CA ILE A 880 -36.76 -54.97 4.87
C ILE A 880 -38.26 -55.06 4.56
N LYS A 881 -38.72 -56.28 4.26
CA LYS A 881 -40.13 -56.68 4.44
C LYS A 881 -40.19 -57.72 5.55
N GLN A 882 -40.19 -57.26 6.80
CA GLN A 882 -40.83 -57.94 7.93
C GLN A 882 -40.69 -57.07 9.20
N ASN A 883 -41.63 -56.14 9.39
CA ASN A 883 -42.47 -56.04 10.59
C ASN A 883 -43.08 -54.64 10.74
N ASN A 884 -44.42 -54.67 10.78
CA ASN A 884 -45.32 -53.78 11.51
C ASN A 884 -45.50 -52.33 11.02
N ASN A 885 -46.50 -52.20 10.14
CA ASN A 885 -47.68 -51.34 10.32
C ASN A 885 -47.68 -50.48 11.58
N SER A 886 -47.63 -49.15 11.40
CA SER A 886 -48.68 -48.26 11.93
C SER A 886 -48.54 -46.82 11.38
N TYR A 887 -49.63 -46.32 10.81
CA TYR A 887 -50.08 -44.92 10.70
C TYR A 887 -49.50 -43.94 9.65
N ILE A 888 -50.37 -43.75 8.63
CA ILE A 888 -50.89 -42.50 8.02
C ILE A 888 -50.05 -41.75 6.98
N GLU A 889 -50.64 -41.73 5.79
CA GLU A 889 -50.39 -40.89 4.63
C GLU A 889 -50.50 -39.40 4.94
N HIS A 890 -49.51 -38.62 4.49
CA HIS A 890 -49.75 -37.31 3.88
C HIS A 890 -48.69 -37.08 2.80
N LYS A 891 -49.04 -37.37 1.55
CA LYS A 891 -48.36 -36.82 0.37
C LYS A 891 -48.86 -35.40 0.19
N GLU A 892 -48.05 -34.41 0.53
CA GLU A 892 -48.17 -33.07 -0.06
C GLU A 892 -47.03 -32.89 -1.06
N SER A 893 -47.40 -32.81 -2.33
CA SER A 893 -46.54 -32.37 -3.42
C SER A 893 -46.09 -30.93 -3.16
N ILE A 894 -44.78 -30.70 -3.11
CA ILE A 894 -44.22 -29.35 -3.01
C ILE A 894 -44.54 -28.60 -4.31
N ASN A 895 -45.38 -27.57 -4.17
CA ASN A 895 -45.80 -26.67 -5.22
C ASN A 895 -44.62 -25.80 -5.70
N GLN A 896 -44.26 -25.89 -6.98
CA GLN A 896 -43.14 -25.18 -7.61
C GLN A 896 -43.32 -23.65 -7.68
N ASP A 897 -44.51 -23.12 -7.40
CA ASP A 897 -44.80 -21.67 -7.46
C ASP A 897 -44.46 -20.87 -6.20
N LYS A 898 -43.72 -21.44 -5.23
CA LYS A 898 -43.29 -20.74 -4.00
C LYS A 898 -41.78 -20.45 -3.90
N LEU A 899 -41.04 -20.48 -5.01
CA LEU A 899 -39.69 -19.91 -5.09
C LEU A 899 -39.78 -18.39 -5.32
N GLN A 900 -40.01 -17.64 -4.23
CA GLN A 900 -39.87 -16.19 -4.27
C GLN A 900 -38.40 -15.81 -4.40
N PHE A 901 -38.04 -15.25 -5.55
CA PHE A 901 -36.79 -14.55 -5.82
C PHE A 901 -36.61 -13.40 -4.82
N PHE A 902 -35.57 -13.46 -4.00
CA PHE A 902 -35.17 -12.35 -3.13
C PHE A 902 -34.30 -11.36 -3.92
N ASN A 903 -34.95 -10.49 -4.69
CA ASN A 903 -34.35 -9.26 -5.20
C ASN A 903 -34.43 -8.17 -4.13
N LYS A 904 -33.35 -8.01 -3.36
CA LYS A 904 -32.83 -6.79 -2.69
C LYS A 904 -32.13 -7.19 -1.39
N TYR A 905 -30.81 -7.07 -1.37
CA TYR A 905 -30.05 -6.46 -0.28
C TYR A 905 -28.73 -5.93 -0.82
#